data_AF-A0A397XQR4-F1
#
_entry.id   AF-A0A397XQR4-F1
#
_cell.length_a   1.000
_cell.length_b   1.000
_cell.length_c   1.000
_cell.angle_alpha   90.00
_cell.angle_beta   90.00
_cell.angle_gamma   90.00
#
_symmetry.space_group_name_H-M   'P 1'
#
loop_
_entity.id
_entity.type
_entity.pdbx_description
1 polymer ?
#
loop_
_entity_poly.entity_id
_entity_poly.type
_entity_poly.pdbx_seq_one_letter_code
_entity_poly.pdbx_strand_id
1 'polypeptide(L)'
;MTTYMRDKPSMFGSRASKFLLSALILIQLLPTQLLAQRSKSPWQTLTGSAPLIIARGGFSGLLPDSSVDAYSIVSQTSVSGAVLWCDVQLTKDGVGICFPDVKMMNASSIQDAYPKRKNSYLVNGVPTQDWFTIDFTLKDLKSVFLIRGILSRSDAFDNNQYAISTVQDIAMELKPKSFWLNVQHDAFYAQHNLSISKFLLSLPKTVTINYLSSPEVTFLRSIGGRFGKAGPKFVFRFLEKDDVEVSTNQTYGTLLGNLTFIKTFASGVLVPKSYIWPLEDQYLSPHTSFVQDAHKAGLEVYASGFANDFDMAYNYSFDPLAEYLSFMDNGDFSVDGFLSDFPLTASSAVDCFSHLGSNASTQVDFLVISKNGASGDYPGCTDLAYSKAIKDGADIIDCSVQMSLDGIPFCLNSVDLGESTNIVQSPFRNRSSTVPEIAPLGGLYSFSLTWSEIQTLRPAITNPYNRDFNLFRNPKERSSGKLVSLSDFLNLAKNSTSLAGVLISVENAAYLREKQGLDVVKAVLDTLTKAGYSNATTTTKKVMIQSTNSSVLVDFKKQSRYETVYQVEETIRDILDSAIQDIKKFADAVVVRKNSVFPVSESFTTGQTNLVERLQRFQLPVYVELFRNEFVSQPWDFLSDATVEINSHVTGAGINGTITEFPLTAARYKRNKCLTRKDLPPYMSPVQPAGLLSIMSPTSLPPAEAPNPVFTDADVTEPPLPPVIAKAPTSSPGPLSTDEKSPNGQTRVTLSLLLSAFAMVLASLLLL
;
A
#
# COMPACT_ATOMS: atom_id res chain seq x y z
N MET A 1 16.18 33.59 -89.82
CA MET A 1 15.94 33.08 -91.19
C MET A 1 15.76 31.58 -91.08
N THR A 2 14.69 31.02 -91.63
CA THR A 2 14.21 29.66 -91.30
C THR A 2 14.26 28.76 -92.53
N THR A 3 14.95 27.61 -92.43
CA THR A 3 14.83 26.46 -93.35
C THR A 3 15.42 25.24 -92.62
N TYR A 4 14.66 24.20 -92.26
CA TYR A 4 14.20 23.06 -93.10
C TYR A 4 15.35 22.13 -93.55
N MET A 5 15.28 20.79 -93.47
CA MET A 5 14.27 19.87 -92.90
C MET A 5 14.81 18.40 -92.91
N ARG A 6 14.02 17.44 -92.37
CA ARG A 6 14.14 15.94 -92.48
C ARG A 6 15.18 15.22 -91.61
N ASP A 7 14.94 14.00 -91.09
CA ASP A 7 13.72 13.17 -91.11
C ASP A 7 13.59 12.31 -89.83
N LYS A 8 12.37 11.79 -89.55
CA LYS A 8 12.10 10.78 -88.50
C LYS A 8 12.01 9.38 -89.14
N PRO A 9 12.28 8.31 -88.37
CA PRO A 9 11.13 7.58 -87.80
C PRO A 9 11.25 7.29 -86.30
N SER A 10 10.09 7.10 -85.69
CA SER A 10 9.88 6.68 -84.30
C SER A 10 10.11 5.18 -84.08
N MET A 11 10.36 4.75 -82.83
CA MET A 11 9.37 3.98 -82.06
C MET A 11 9.77 3.72 -80.59
N PHE A 12 8.76 3.77 -79.72
CA PHE A 12 8.57 2.97 -78.49
C PHE A 12 9.79 2.62 -77.60
N GLY A 13 9.95 3.34 -76.49
CA GLY A 13 10.95 2.98 -75.47
C GLY A 13 10.85 3.64 -74.09
N SER A 14 9.70 4.20 -73.65
CA SER A 14 9.64 4.84 -72.31
C SER A 14 8.24 5.05 -71.70
N ARG A 15 7.35 4.04 -71.72
CA ARG A 15 6.08 4.09 -70.93
C ARG A 15 5.81 2.89 -70.02
N ALA A 16 6.24 1.67 -70.38
CA ALA A 16 6.06 0.50 -69.51
C ALA A 16 6.88 0.57 -68.19
N SER A 17 8.14 1.04 -68.27
CA SER A 17 9.06 1.06 -67.12
C SER A 17 8.60 1.99 -65.98
N LYS A 18 7.97 3.14 -66.30
CA LYS A 18 7.49 4.08 -65.27
C LYS A 18 6.26 3.59 -64.52
N PHE A 19 5.36 2.84 -65.18
CA PHE A 19 4.22 2.21 -64.52
C PHE A 19 4.62 1.03 -63.63
N LEU A 20 5.63 0.25 -64.04
CA LEU A 20 6.16 -0.84 -63.21
C LEU A 20 6.85 -0.32 -61.94
N LEU A 21 7.62 0.77 -62.00
CA LEU A 21 8.20 1.37 -60.80
C LEU A 21 7.15 1.95 -59.84
N SER A 22 6.13 2.66 -60.32
CA SER A 22 5.08 3.19 -59.45
C SER A 22 4.17 2.11 -58.88
N ALA A 23 3.93 1.01 -59.62
CA ALA A 23 3.25 -0.16 -59.10
C ALA A 23 4.08 -0.90 -58.03
N LEU A 24 5.41 -1.07 -58.21
CA LEU A 24 6.27 -1.66 -57.18
C LEU A 24 6.34 -0.78 -55.92
N ILE A 25 6.38 0.55 -56.05
CA ILE A 25 6.37 1.46 -54.89
C ILE A 25 5.02 1.40 -54.15
N LEU A 26 3.89 1.28 -54.85
CA LEU A 26 2.61 1.01 -54.18
C LEU A 26 2.60 -0.37 -53.49
N ILE A 27 3.12 -1.42 -54.13
CA ILE A 27 3.17 -2.77 -53.55
C ILE A 27 4.14 -2.85 -52.35
N GLN A 28 5.18 -2.02 -52.29
CA GLN A 28 6.04 -1.89 -51.10
C GLN A 28 5.50 -0.92 -50.03
N LEU A 29 4.45 -0.16 -50.33
CA LEU A 29 3.70 0.64 -49.33
C LEU A 29 2.46 -0.09 -48.78
N LEU A 30 2.07 -1.25 -49.34
CA LEU A 30 0.99 -2.07 -48.81
C LEU A 30 1.33 -3.00 -47.61
N PRO A 31 2.59 -3.35 -47.26
CA PRO A 31 2.88 -4.12 -46.04
C PRO A 31 2.73 -3.29 -44.76
N THR A 32 2.81 -1.96 -44.83
CA THR A 32 2.86 -1.09 -43.64
C THR A 32 1.49 -0.58 -43.16
N GLN A 33 0.40 -0.84 -43.90
CA GLN A 33 -0.96 -0.50 -43.46
C GLN A 33 -1.77 -1.69 -42.90
N LEU A 34 -1.23 -2.91 -42.92
CA LEU A 34 -1.86 -4.10 -42.32
C LEU A 34 -1.37 -4.40 -40.88
N LEU A 35 -0.35 -3.70 -40.38
CA LEU A 35 0.07 -3.76 -38.96
C LEU A 35 -0.41 -2.55 -38.13
N ALA A 36 -1.09 -1.59 -38.75
CA ALA A 36 -1.53 -0.34 -38.11
C ALA A 36 -3.03 -0.31 -37.78
N GLN A 37 -3.70 -1.46 -37.71
CA GLN A 37 -4.94 -1.57 -36.94
C GLN A 37 -4.58 -1.64 -35.45
N ARG A 38 -4.07 -0.51 -34.92
CA ARG A 38 -3.95 -0.28 -33.47
C ARG A 38 -5.30 -0.65 -32.86
N SER A 39 -5.28 -1.53 -31.87
CA SER A 39 -6.49 -1.91 -31.16
C SER A 39 -7.25 -0.65 -30.73
N LYS A 40 -8.57 -0.63 -30.92
CA LYS A 40 -9.42 0.45 -30.37
C LYS A 40 -9.51 0.39 -28.84
N SER A 41 -9.00 -0.68 -28.23
CA SER A 41 -8.90 -0.83 -26.79
C SER A 41 -7.78 0.05 -26.22
N PRO A 42 -7.96 0.62 -25.02
CA PRO A 42 -6.86 1.25 -24.29
C PRO A 42 -5.85 0.21 -23.76
N TRP A 43 -6.24 -1.07 -23.68
CA TRP A 43 -5.40 -2.16 -23.19
C TRP A 43 -4.39 -2.61 -24.25
N GLN A 44 -3.11 -2.68 -23.85
CA GLN A 44 -2.00 -3.19 -24.67
C GLN A 44 -1.71 -4.66 -24.38
N THR A 45 -2.75 -5.44 -24.05
CA THR A 45 -2.72 -6.89 -23.91
C THR A 45 -2.71 -7.55 -25.30
N LEU A 46 -2.33 -8.84 -25.41
CA LEU A 46 -2.24 -9.54 -26.70
C LEU A 46 -3.58 -9.52 -27.47
N THR A 47 -4.69 -9.58 -26.73
CA THR A 47 -6.05 -9.58 -27.32
C THR A 47 -6.70 -8.19 -27.34
N GLY A 48 -6.08 -7.19 -26.72
CA GLY A 48 -6.74 -5.91 -26.41
C GLY A 48 -7.87 -6.01 -25.37
N SER A 49 -8.00 -7.12 -24.65
CA SER A 49 -8.96 -7.26 -23.54
C SER A 49 -8.40 -6.64 -22.25
N ALA A 50 -9.27 -6.37 -21.28
CA ALA A 50 -8.81 -6.02 -19.92
C ALA A 50 -8.02 -7.19 -19.30
N PRO A 51 -7.00 -6.92 -18.45
CA PRO A 51 -6.24 -7.96 -17.77
C PRO A 51 -7.14 -8.88 -16.93
N LEU A 52 -6.85 -10.18 -16.99
CA LEU A 52 -7.57 -11.22 -16.26
C LEU A 52 -7.18 -11.22 -14.78
N ILE A 53 -8.18 -11.29 -13.88
CA ILE A 53 -7.94 -11.43 -12.43
C ILE A 53 -7.95 -12.91 -12.06
N ILE A 54 -6.85 -13.40 -11.48
CA ILE A 54 -6.66 -14.80 -11.09
C ILE A 54 -6.39 -14.86 -9.59
N ALA A 55 -7.30 -15.45 -8.82
CA ALA A 55 -7.27 -15.49 -7.36
C ALA A 55 -6.51 -16.74 -6.86
N ARG A 56 -5.26 -16.57 -6.42
CA ARG A 56 -4.34 -17.65 -6.04
C ARG A 56 -4.85 -18.36 -4.79
N GLY A 57 -5.39 -19.58 -4.94
CA GLY A 57 -6.00 -20.29 -3.82
C GLY A 57 -7.24 -19.59 -3.26
N GLY A 58 -7.89 -18.76 -4.08
CA GLY A 58 -8.92 -17.82 -3.62
C GLY A 58 -8.31 -16.51 -3.10
N PHE A 59 -8.87 -15.98 -2.02
CA PHE A 59 -8.38 -14.81 -1.28
C PHE A 59 -7.36 -15.25 -0.22
N SER A 60 -6.28 -15.89 -0.67
CA SER A 60 -5.21 -16.41 0.21
C SER A 60 -4.44 -15.32 0.96
N GLY A 61 -4.61 -14.05 0.56
CA GLY A 61 -4.10 -12.87 1.25
C GLY A 61 -4.62 -12.69 2.69
N LEU A 62 -5.79 -13.27 2.99
CA LEU A 62 -6.46 -13.14 4.29
C LEU A 62 -6.81 -14.49 4.91
N LEU A 63 -7.29 -15.43 4.11
CA LEU A 63 -7.78 -16.73 4.55
C LEU A 63 -6.81 -17.87 4.17
N PRO A 64 -6.82 -19.01 4.88
CA PRO A 64 -6.03 -20.19 4.51
C PRO A 64 -6.23 -20.57 3.03
N ASP A 65 -5.11 -20.73 2.32
CA ASP A 65 -5.07 -21.00 0.88
C ASP A 65 -5.93 -22.22 0.52
N SER A 66 -6.73 -22.09 -0.53
CA SER A 66 -7.60 -23.14 -1.06
C SER A 66 -8.72 -23.61 -0.12
N SER A 67 -9.00 -22.88 0.97
CA SER A 67 -10.22 -23.06 1.76
C SER A 67 -11.46 -22.65 0.96
N VAL A 68 -12.62 -23.25 1.30
CA VAL A 68 -13.89 -22.93 0.64
C VAL A 68 -14.22 -21.44 0.80
N ASP A 69 -13.93 -20.83 1.95
CA ASP A 69 -14.19 -19.41 2.19
C ASP A 69 -13.20 -18.49 1.47
N ALA A 70 -11.92 -18.88 1.36
CA ALA A 70 -10.96 -18.18 0.50
C ALA A 70 -11.47 -18.13 -0.96
N TYR A 71 -12.04 -19.23 -1.49
CA TYR A 71 -12.62 -19.21 -2.83
C TYR A 71 -13.97 -18.49 -2.91
N SER A 72 -14.85 -18.65 -1.91
CA SER A 72 -16.22 -18.11 -1.95
C SER A 72 -16.24 -16.58 -1.90
N ILE A 73 -15.37 -15.96 -1.10
CA ILE A 73 -15.27 -14.50 -0.97
C ILE A 73 -14.83 -13.83 -2.27
N VAL A 74 -14.10 -14.51 -3.18
CA VAL A 74 -13.74 -13.97 -4.51
C VAL A 74 -14.99 -13.60 -5.30
N SER A 75 -16.04 -14.43 -5.25
CA SER A 75 -17.29 -14.15 -5.95
C SER A 75 -18.04 -12.92 -5.42
N GLN A 76 -17.77 -12.55 -4.16
CA GLN A 76 -18.38 -11.43 -3.45
C GLN A 76 -17.56 -10.15 -3.51
N THR A 77 -16.27 -10.22 -3.87
CA THR A 77 -15.31 -9.10 -3.76
C THR A 77 -14.59 -8.75 -5.05
N SER A 78 -14.63 -9.63 -6.06
CA SER A 78 -13.83 -9.52 -7.30
C SER A 78 -14.70 -9.20 -8.53
N VAL A 79 -14.07 -8.96 -9.69
CA VAL A 79 -14.78 -8.89 -10.97
C VAL A 79 -15.50 -10.21 -11.27
N SER A 80 -16.69 -10.14 -11.87
CA SER A 80 -17.52 -11.34 -12.11
C SER A 80 -16.91 -12.35 -13.09
N GLY A 81 -15.77 -12.04 -13.73
CA GLY A 81 -14.99 -12.92 -14.59
C GLY A 81 -13.71 -13.44 -13.95
N ALA A 82 -13.50 -13.20 -12.65
CA ALA A 82 -12.32 -13.66 -11.92
C ALA A 82 -12.17 -15.18 -11.99
N VAL A 83 -10.93 -15.63 -12.11
CA VAL A 83 -10.55 -17.04 -12.25
C VAL A 83 -10.14 -17.57 -10.88
N LEU A 84 -10.70 -18.70 -10.47
CA LEU A 84 -10.19 -19.41 -9.29
C LEU A 84 -8.96 -20.22 -9.71
N TRP A 85 -7.87 -20.09 -8.95
CA TRP A 85 -6.64 -20.85 -9.15
C TRP A 85 -6.50 -21.93 -8.09
N CYS A 86 -6.22 -23.16 -8.54
CA CYS A 86 -5.98 -24.32 -7.71
C CYS A 86 -4.65 -24.97 -8.11
N ASP A 87 -3.69 -25.01 -7.18
CA ASP A 87 -2.51 -25.87 -7.29
C ASP A 87 -2.93 -27.32 -7.03
N VAL A 88 -2.75 -28.19 -8.03
CA VAL A 88 -3.27 -29.57 -8.03
C VAL A 88 -2.22 -30.52 -7.48
N GLN A 89 -2.50 -31.08 -6.30
CA GLN A 89 -1.72 -32.17 -5.71
C GLN A 89 -2.48 -33.49 -5.80
N LEU A 90 -1.77 -34.62 -5.88
CA LEU A 90 -2.38 -35.95 -5.77
C LEU A 90 -2.16 -36.55 -4.40
N THR A 91 -3.21 -37.11 -3.82
CA THR A 91 -3.14 -38.00 -2.66
C THR A 91 -2.52 -39.35 -3.04
N LYS A 92 -2.16 -40.16 -2.04
CA LYS A 92 -1.67 -41.54 -2.19
C LYS A 92 -2.58 -42.45 -3.02
N ASP A 93 -3.90 -42.25 -2.91
CA ASP A 93 -4.95 -42.96 -3.65
C ASP A 93 -5.28 -42.31 -5.01
N GLY A 94 -4.51 -41.30 -5.44
CA GLY A 94 -4.60 -40.68 -6.77
C GLY A 94 -5.73 -39.67 -6.95
N VAL A 95 -6.30 -39.15 -5.85
CA VAL A 95 -7.33 -38.12 -5.89
C VAL A 95 -6.66 -36.74 -5.94
N GLY A 96 -7.13 -35.86 -6.83
CA GLY A 96 -6.63 -34.50 -6.94
C GLY A 96 -7.30 -33.54 -5.95
N ILE A 97 -6.48 -32.88 -5.14
CA ILE A 97 -6.87 -31.84 -4.18
C ILE A 97 -6.33 -30.47 -4.60
N CYS A 98 -7.00 -29.41 -4.16
CA CYS A 98 -6.48 -28.04 -4.25
C CYS A 98 -5.65 -27.75 -3.00
N PHE A 99 -4.33 -27.63 -3.17
CA PHE A 99 -3.40 -27.45 -2.06
C PHE A 99 -2.06 -26.84 -2.57
N PRO A 100 -1.48 -25.84 -1.89
CA PRO A 100 -0.46 -24.96 -2.48
C PRO A 100 0.91 -25.57 -2.81
N ASP A 101 1.30 -26.68 -2.17
CA ASP A 101 2.62 -27.33 -2.34
C ASP A 101 2.49 -28.86 -2.13
N VAL A 102 3.40 -29.67 -2.66
CA VAL A 102 3.44 -31.12 -2.40
C VAL A 102 3.76 -31.44 -0.92
N LYS A 103 4.44 -30.52 -0.23
CA LYS A 103 4.70 -30.53 1.22
C LYS A 103 3.51 -29.97 1.98
N MET A 104 3.09 -30.67 3.03
CA MET A 104 1.86 -30.33 3.75
C MET A 104 2.07 -29.45 4.99
N MET A 105 3.29 -29.36 5.55
CA MET A 105 3.54 -28.67 6.83
C MET A 105 3.12 -27.19 6.82
N ASN A 106 3.47 -26.44 5.78
CA ASN A 106 3.35 -24.98 5.81
C ASN A 106 1.91 -24.45 5.70
N ALA A 107 0.96 -25.25 5.20
CA ALA A 107 -0.42 -24.83 4.93
C ALA A 107 -1.47 -25.76 5.54
N SER A 108 -1.09 -26.66 6.46
CA SER A 108 -2.07 -27.51 7.15
C SER A 108 -1.63 -28.00 8.54
N SER A 109 -2.61 -28.40 9.36
CA SER A 109 -2.42 -29.04 10.66
C SER A 109 -1.90 -30.49 10.59
N ILE A 110 -1.21 -30.88 9.51
CA ILE A 110 -0.70 -32.24 9.26
C ILE A 110 0.25 -32.72 10.37
N GLN A 111 1.00 -31.78 10.96
CA GLN A 111 1.93 -32.04 12.06
C GLN A 111 1.21 -32.53 13.31
N ASP A 112 0.06 -31.95 13.64
CA ASP A 112 -0.71 -32.31 14.82
C ASP A 112 -1.49 -33.62 14.61
N ALA A 113 -2.03 -33.80 13.41
CA ALA A 113 -2.73 -35.03 13.03
C ALA A 113 -1.78 -36.25 12.95
N TYR A 114 -0.57 -36.07 12.43
CA TYR A 114 0.36 -37.17 12.12
C TYR A 114 1.84 -36.88 12.46
N PRO A 115 2.19 -36.53 13.71
CA PRO A 115 3.50 -35.98 14.09
C PRO A 115 4.72 -36.88 13.76
N LYS A 116 4.50 -38.17 13.53
CA LYS A 116 5.55 -39.18 13.27
C LYS A 116 5.61 -39.65 11.81
N ARG A 117 4.77 -39.13 10.91
CA ARG A 117 4.66 -39.57 9.50
C ARG A 117 5.39 -38.66 8.49
N LYS A 118 6.54 -38.09 8.89
CA LYS A 118 7.45 -37.42 7.95
C LYS A 118 8.19 -38.45 7.10
N ASN A 119 8.39 -38.16 5.82
CA ASN A 119 9.25 -38.90 4.91
C ASN A 119 10.30 -37.96 4.29
N SER A 120 11.22 -38.53 3.51
CA SER A 120 12.20 -37.78 2.74
C SER A 120 12.19 -38.25 1.29
N TYR A 121 12.01 -37.32 0.35
CA TYR A 121 11.98 -37.58 -1.09
C TYR A 121 12.82 -36.56 -1.86
N LEU A 122 13.14 -36.88 -3.11
CA LEU A 122 13.81 -35.97 -4.03
C LEU A 122 12.77 -35.11 -4.76
N VAL A 123 12.53 -33.89 -4.27
CA VAL A 123 11.70 -32.91 -5.00
C VAL A 123 12.62 -32.15 -5.96
N ASN A 124 12.38 -32.28 -7.26
CA ASN A 124 13.23 -31.71 -8.31
C ASN A 124 14.74 -32.02 -8.14
N GLY A 125 15.06 -33.22 -7.61
CA GLY A 125 16.43 -33.66 -7.32
C GLY A 125 16.98 -33.25 -5.95
N VAL A 126 16.27 -32.43 -5.17
CA VAL A 126 16.69 -31.96 -3.83
C VAL A 126 16.10 -32.86 -2.73
N PRO A 127 16.94 -33.48 -1.86
CA PRO A 127 16.46 -34.20 -0.68
C PRO A 127 15.66 -33.29 0.25
N THR A 128 14.37 -33.57 0.39
CA THR A 128 13.41 -32.73 1.11
C THR A 128 12.67 -33.60 2.13
N GLN A 129 12.68 -33.19 3.40
CA GLN A 129 12.02 -33.93 4.49
C GLN A 129 10.79 -33.18 5.01
N ASP A 130 9.60 -33.77 4.81
CA ASP A 130 8.30 -33.17 5.14
C ASP A 130 7.22 -34.27 5.26
N TRP A 131 5.96 -33.88 5.44
CA TRP A 131 4.80 -34.69 5.12
C TRP A 131 4.40 -34.43 3.66
N PHE A 132 4.31 -35.46 2.84
CA PHE A 132 3.98 -35.32 1.42
C PHE A 132 2.56 -35.81 1.13
N THR A 133 1.86 -35.13 0.21
CA THR A 133 0.50 -35.52 -0.22
C THR A 133 0.41 -36.98 -0.68
N ILE A 134 1.47 -37.53 -1.28
CA ILE A 134 1.59 -38.93 -1.72
C ILE A 134 1.61 -39.97 -0.59
N ASP A 135 1.79 -39.56 0.67
CA ASP A 135 1.78 -40.45 1.83
C ASP A 135 0.39 -40.69 2.41
N PHE A 136 -0.56 -39.80 2.11
CA PHE A 136 -1.88 -39.74 2.72
C PHE A 136 -2.96 -40.01 1.67
N THR A 137 -3.90 -40.91 2.00
CA THR A 137 -5.12 -41.05 1.21
C THR A 137 -6.06 -39.87 1.47
N LEU A 138 -7.02 -39.59 0.59
CA LEU A 138 -8.03 -38.56 0.86
C LEU A 138 -8.78 -38.83 2.17
N LYS A 139 -8.93 -40.11 2.55
CA LYS A 139 -9.54 -40.50 3.83
C LYS A 139 -8.68 -40.09 5.04
N ASP A 140 -7.35 -40.17 4.95
CA ASP A 140 -6.45 -39.73 6.02
C ASP A 140 -6.52 -38.20 6.21
N LEU A 141 -6.70 -37.45 5.12
CA LEU A 141 -6.76 -35.99 5.16
C LEU A 141 -8.04 -35.42 5.80
N LYS A 142 -9.03 -36.25 6.15
CA LYS A 142 -10.27 -35.79 6.81
C LYS A 142 -10.09 -35.19 8.20
N SER A 143 -8.97 -35.44 8.86
CA SER A 143 -8.60 -34.83 10.15
C SER A 143 -7.47 -33.81 10.02
N VAL A 144 -7.23 -33.32 8.80
CA VAL A 144 -6.19 -32.33 8.49
C VAL A 144 -6.89 -31.08 7.96
N PHE A 145 -6.61 -29.94 8.58
CA PHE A 145 -7.25 -28.67 8.27
C PHE A 145 -6.25 -27.71 7.64
N LEU A 146 -6.73 -26.86 6.73
CA LEU A 146 -5.96 -25.78 6.12
C LEU A 146 -5.72 -24.67 7.16
N ILE A 147 -4.48 -24.19 7.21
CA ILE A 147 -4.03 -23.07 8.07
C ILE A 147 -3.23 -22.07 7.22
N ARG A 148 -2.90 -20.91 7.77
CA ARG A 148 -2.16 -19.85 7.08
C ARG A 148 -0.80 -20.33 6.55
N GLY A 149 -0.60 -20.14 5.25
CA GLY A 149 0.64 -20.51 4.55
C GLY A 149 1.85 -19.62 4.86
N ILE A 150 1.61 -18.43 5.42
CA ILE A 150 2.59 -17.37 5.63
C ILE A 150 2.40 -16.86 7.06
N LEU A 151 3.43 -17.00 7.91
CA LEU A 151 3.33 -16.74 9.35
C LEU A 151 3.15 -15.26 9.72
N SER A 152 3.42 -14.32 8.81
CA SER A 152 3.11 -12.89 8.98
C SER A 152 1.64 -12.53 8.75
N ARG A 153 0.83 -13.45 8.21
CA ARG A 153 -0.63 -13.33 8.14
C ARG A 153 -1.27 -13.76 9.47
N SER A 154 -2.49 -13.29 9.73
CA SER A 154 -3.22 -13.53 10.98
C SER A 154 -3.54 -15.01 11.25
N ASP A 155 -3.42 -15.42 12.51
CA ASP A 155 -3.88 -16.72 13.06
C ASP A 155 -5.38 -16.93 13.00
N ALA A 156 -6.17 -15.85 12.91
CA ALA A 156 -7.55 -15.85 13.40
C ALA A 156 -8.44 -16.93 12.75
N PHE A 157 -8.09 -17.34 11.53
CA PHE A 157 -8.83 -18.31 10.72
C PHE A 157 -8.27 -19.74 10.77
N ASP A 158 -7.13 -20.00 11.43
CA ASP A 158 -6.50 -21.33 11.48
C ASP A 158 -7.35 -22.35 12.25
N ASN A 159 -8.08 -21.90 13.27
CA ASN A 159 -8.99 -22.73 14.07
C ASN A 159 -10.37 -22.94 13.43
N ASN A 160 -10.61 -22.46 12.20
CA ASN A 160 -11.90 -22.59 11.51
C ASN A 160 -12.17 -24.00 10.96
N GLN A 161 -11.21 -24.93 11.07
CA GLN A 161 -11.36 -26.33 10.64
C GLN A 161 -11.66 -26.49 9.13
N TYR A 162 -11.10 -25.63 8.29
CA TYR A 162 -11.25 -25.71 6.84
C TYR A 162 -10.70 -27.03 6.29
N ALA A 163 -11.56 -27.84 5.67
CA ALA A 163 -11.16 -29.12 5.09
C ALA A 163 -10.40 -28.93 3.76
N ILE A 164 -9.38 -29.78 3.53
CA ILE A 164 -8.72 -29.90 2.23
C ILE A 164 -9.73 -30.43 1.20
N SER A 165 -10.05 -29.63 0.20
CA SER A 165 -11.10 -29.90 -0.79
C SER A 165 -10.56 -30.55 -2.06
N THR A 166 -11.33 -31.42 -2.71
CA THR A 166 -10.93 -31.93 -4.03
C THR A 166 -11.15 -30.89 -5.13
N VAL A 167 -10.41 -31.01 -6.23
CA VAL A 167 -10.61 -30.20 -7.44
C VAL A 167 -12.05 -30.29 -7.94
N GLN A 168 -12.68 -31.46 -7.79
CA GLN A 168 -14.05 -31.69 -8.20
C GLN A 168 -15.05 -30.96 -7.29
N ASP A 169 -14.85 -31.00 -5.97
CA ASP A 169 -15.75 -30.38 -5.00
C ASP A 169 -15.77 -28.85 -5.19
N ILE A 170 -14.61 -28.21 -5.26
CA ILE A 170 -14.48 -26.76 -5.54
C ILE A 170 -15.22 -26.37 -6.83
N ALA A 171 -15.05 -27.15 -7.91
CA ALA A 171 -15.73 -26.89 -9.18
C ALA A 171 -17.25 -27.14 -9.14
N MET A 172 -17.73 -28.11 -8.36
CA MET A 172 -19.15 -28.45 -8.26
C MET A 172 -19.93 -27.58 -7.29
N GLU A 173 -19.30 -27.15 -6.20
CA GLU A 173 -19.88 -26.30 -5.16
C GLU A 173 -19.93 -24.84 -5.62
N LEU A 174 -18.78 -24.28 -6.00
CA LEU A 174 -18.63 -22.86 -6.31
C LEU A 174 -18.94 -22.51 -7.78
N LYS A 175 -18.87 -23.50 -8.69
CA LYS A 175 -19.20 -23.36 -10.12
C LYS A 175 -18.57 -22.12 -10.77
N PRO A 176 -17.24 -21.92 -10.64
CA PRO A 176 -16.58 -20.73 -11.14
C PRO A 176 -16.74 -20.61 -12.66
N LYS A 177 -16.91 -19.39 -13.18
CA LYS A 177 -17.00 -19.14 -14.63
C LYS A 177 -15.72 -19.56 -15.37
N SER A 178 -14.58 -19.45 -14.69
CA SER A 178 -13.27 -19.84 -15.16
C SER A 178 -12.51 -20.54 -14.04
N PHE A 179 -11.99 -21.74 -14.31
CA PHE A 179 -11.14 -22.47 -13.37
C PHE A 179 -9.74 -22.68 -13.97
N TRP A 180 -8.72 -22.37 -13.18
CA TRP A 180 -7.31 -22.51 -13.53
C TRP A 180 -6.67 -23.58 -12.64
N LEU A 181 -6.15 -24.63 -13.27
CA LEU A 181 -5.40 -25.68 -12.58
C LEU A 181 -3.91 -25.51 -12.84
N ASN A 182 -3.09 -25.54 -11.79
CA ASN A 182 -1.64 -25.51 -11.91
C ASN A 182 -1.02 -26.83 -11.43
N VAL A 183 -0.07 -27.35 -12.21
CA VAL A 183 0.59 -28.63 -11.99
C VAL A 183 2.07 -28.38 -11.77
N GLN A 184 2.51 -28.38 -10.51
CA GLN A 184 3.88 -27.99 -10.15
C GLN A 184 4.93 -29.09 -10.39
N HIS A 185 4.56 -30.37 -10.23
CA HIS A 185 5.50 -31.48 -10.05
C HIS A 185 5.07 -32.81 -10.73
N ASP A 186 4.63 -32.83 -11.99
CA ASP A 186 4.19 -34.08 -12.65
C ASP A 186 5.29 -35.16 -12.69
N ALA A 187 6.55 -34.75 -12.91
CA ALA A 187 7.71 -35.64 -12.86
C ALA A 187 7.90 -36.33 -11.49
N PHE A 188 7.60 -35.64 -10.38
CA PHE A 188 7.61 -36.23 -9.04
C PHE A 188 6.51 -37.28 -8.90
N TYR A 189 5.26 -36.94 -9.24
CA TYR A 189 4.14 -37.88 -9.16
C TYR A 189 4.37 -39.12 -10.03
N ALA A 190 4.97 -38.96 -11.21
CA ALA A 190 5.34 -40.07 -12.08
C ALA A 190 6.36 -41.04 -11.45
N GLN A 191 7.37 -40.52 -10.72
CA GLN A 191 8.32 -41.35 -9.95
C GLN A 191 7.63 -42.19 -8.86
N HIS A 192 6.52 -41.68 -8.32
CA HIS A 192 5.71 -42.35 -7.30
C HIS A 192 4.53 -43.17 -7.86
N ASN A 193 4.55 -43.50 -9.17
CA ASN A 193 3.51 -44.26 -9.89
C ASN A 193 2.11 -43.60 -9.92
N LEU A 194 2.03 -42.31 -9.60
CA LEU A 194 0.84 -41.47 -9.76
C LEU A 194 0.90 -40.75 -11.12
N SER A 195 -0.23 -40.18 -11.57
CA SER A 195 -0.26 -39.49 -12.86
C SER A 195 -1.32 -38.40 -12.88
N ILE A 196 -0.87 -37.14 -12.82
CA ILE A 196 -1.75 -35.98 -12.92
C ILE A 196 -2.44 -35.97 -14.29
N SER A 197 -1.72 -36.34 -15.36
CA SER A 197 -2.33 -36.52 -16.69
C SER A 197 -3.54 -37.48 -16.69
N LYS A 198 -3.49 -38.60 -15.96
CA LYS A 198 -4.65 -39.52 -15.86
C LYS A 198 -5.77 -38.92 -15.03
N PHE A 199 -5.44 -38.30 -13.90
CA PHE A 199 -6.41 -37.61 -13.04
C PHE A 199 -7.18 -36.53 -13.82
N LEU A 200 -6.48 -35.60 -14.48
CA LEU A 200 -7.09 -34.49 -15.22
C LEU A 200 -8.01 -34.97 -16.36
N LEU A 201 -7.65 -36.06 -17.05
CA LEU A 201 -8.47 -36.66 -18.10
C LEU A 201 -9.63 -37.50 -17.56
N SER A 202 -9.63 -37.85 -16.26
CA SER A 202 -10.70 -38.58 -15.58
C SER A 202 -11.75 -37.67 -14.93
N LEU A 203 -11.47 -36.37 -14.81
CA LEU A 203 -12.40 -35.40 -14.25
C LEU A 203 -13.73 -35.39 -15.05
N PRO A 204 -14.89 -35.32 -14.38
CA PRO A 204 -16.18 -35.36 -15.05
C PRO A 204 -16.37 -34.10 -15.89
N LYS A 205 -17.12 -34.20 -17.00
CA LYS A 205 -17.37 -33.08 -17.95
C LYS A 205 -18.03 -31.84 -17.32
N THR A 206 -18.55 -31.94 -16.11
CA THR A 206 -19.06 -30.81 -15.32
C THR A 206 -17.94 -29.91 -14.78
N VAL A 207 -16.73 -30.44 -14.60
CA VAL A 207 -15.53 -29.68 -14.24
C VAL A 207 -14.92 -29.12 -15.52
N THR A 208 -15.14 -27.84 -15.78
CA THR A 208 -14.54 -27.15 -16.93
C THR A 208 -13.18 -26.59 -16.52
N ILE A 209 -12.11 -27.04 -17.17
CA ILE A 209 -10.75 -26.51 -17.00
C ILE A 209 -10.55 -25.47 -18.11
N ASN A 210 -10.46 -24.19 -17.75
CA ASN A 210 -10.27 -23.11 -18.73
C ASN A 210 -8.78 -22.88 -19.01
N TYR A 211 -7.95 -23.06 -17.98
CA TYR A 211 -6.50 -22.87 -18.04
C TYR A 211 -5.80 -24.03 -17.33
N LEU A 212 -4.70 -24.50 -17.92
CA LEU A 212 -3.80 -25.48 -17.31
C LEU A 212 -2.38 -24.94 -17.40
N SER A 213 -1.75 -24.70 -16.25
CA SER A 213 -0.34 -24.30 -16.19
C SER A 213 0.56 -25.34 -15.56
N SER A 214 1.84 -25.27 -15.93
CA SER A 214 2.91 -26.05 -15.30
C SER A 214 4.27 -25.42 -15.58
N PRO A 215 5.25 -25.55 -14.68
CA PRO A 215 6.63 -25.22 -14.96
C PRO A 215 7.36 -26.34 -15.72
N GLU A 216 6.79 -27.54 -15.85
CA GLU A 216 7.42 -28.66 -16.56
C GLU A 216 7.05 -28.69 -18.05
N VAL A 217 8.05 -28.52 -18.92
CA VAL A 217 7.88 -28.48 -20.39
C VAL A 217 7.35 -29.81 -20.92
N THR A 218 7.87 -30.93 -20.41
CA THR A 218 7.45 -32.27 -20.85
C THR A 218 6.00 -32.57 -20.48
N PHE A 219 5.51 -32.13 -19.32
CA PHE A 219 4.12 -32.29 -18.94
C PHE A 219 3.18 -31.63 -19.96
N LEU A 220 3.34 -30.33 -20.20
CA LEU A 220 2.50 -29.57 -21.14
C LEU A 220 2.50 -30.17 -22.55
N ARG A 221 3.67 -30.56 -23.05
CA ARG A 221 3.81 -31.22 -24.37
C ARG A 221 3.14 -32.59 -24.42
N SER A 222 3.19 -33.37 -23.33
CA SER A 222 2.64 -34.73 -23.29
C SER A 222 1.11 -34.76 -23.15
N ILE A 223 0.53 -33.78 -22.46
CA ILE A 223 -0.91 -33.69 -22.18
C ILE A 223 -1.67 -32.87 -23.24
N GLY A 224 -1.01 -31.91 -23.90
CA GLY A 224 -1.64 -31.01 -24.86
C GLY A 224 -2.42 -31.72 -25.98
N GLY A 225 -1.83 -32.76 -26.57
CA GLY A 225 -2.47 -33.57 -27.61
C GLY A 225 -3.55 -34.55 -27.12
N ARG A 226 -3.79 -34.65 -25.80
CA ARG A 226 -4.79 -35.56 -25.19
C ARG A 226 -6.11 -34.85 -24.90
N PHE A 227 -6.09 -33.53 -24.76
CA PHE A 227 -7.29 -32.72 -24.73
C PHE A 227 -7.83 -32.49 -26.15
N GLY A 228 -9.16 -32.41 -26.29
CA GLY A 228 -9.80 -32.10 -27.57
C GLY A 228 -9.65 -30.63 -27.97
N LYS A 229 -10.25 -30.23 -29.10
CA LYS A 229 -10.25 -28.83 -29.60
C LYS A 229 -10.84 -27.80 -28.63
N ALA A 230 -11.60 -28.24 -27.62
CA ALA A 230 -12.16 -27.42 -26.55
C ALA A 230 -11.43 -27.64 -25.20
N GLY A 231 -10.14 -28.02 -25.26
CA GLY A 231 -9.27 -28.14 -24.09
C GLY A 231 -8.89 -26.80 -23.47
N PRO A 232 -8.20 -26.81 -22.31
CA PRO A 232 -7.74 -25.60 -21.63
C PRO A 232 -6.70 -24.84 -22.45
N LYS A 233 -6.55 -23.55 -22.16
CA LYS A 233 -5.35 -22.79 -22.55
C LYS A 233 -4.16 -23.31 -21.73
N PHE A 234 -3.13 -23.81 -22.42
CA PHE A 234 -1.87 -24.20 -21.77
C PHE A 234 -1.00 -22.97 -21.50
N VAL A 235 -0.50 -22.83 -20.27
CA VAL A 235 0.33 -21.69 -19.86
C VAL A 235 1.62 -22.20 -19.21
N PHE A 236 2.77 -21.77 -19.74
CA PHE A 236 4.07 -22.16 -19.18
C PHE A 236 4.42 -21.27 -17.98
N ARG A 237 4.60 -21.86 -16.80
CA ARG A 237 4.94 -21.14 -15.56
C ARG A 237 6.46 -21.06 -15.41
N PHE A 238 6.99 -19.84 -15.37
CA PHE A 238 8.38 -19.61 -14.99
C PHE A 238 8.52 -19.66 -13.46
N LEU A 239 9.66 -20.16 -12.98
CA LEU A 239 10.11 -20.04 -11.59
C LEU A 239 11.20 -18.95 -11.53
N GLU A 240 12.15 -18.99 -10.59
CA GLU A 240 13.23 -18.01 -10.57
C GLU A 240 14.21 -18.21 -11.74
N LYS A 241 14.94 -17.15 -12.11
CA LYS A 241 15.75 -17.14 -13.35
C LYS A 241 16.85 -18.20 -13.36
N ASP A 242 17.36 -18.56 -12.19
CA ASP A 242 18.43 -19.53 -12.00
C ASP A 242 17.92 -20.95 -11.69
N ASP A 243 16.61 -21.12 -11.43
CA ASP A 243 16.00 -22.44 -11.29
C ASP A 243 16.10 -23.21 -12.62
N VAL A 244 16.31 -24.52 -12.53
CA VAL A 244 16.44 -25.41 -13.70
C VAL A 244 15.11 -26.09 -14.00
N GLU A 245 14.65 -26.02 -15.25
CA GLU A 245 13.50 -26.80 -15.70
C GLU A 245 13.92 -28.26 -15.93
N VAL A 246 13.19 -29.17 -15.27
CA VAL A 246 13.60 -30.57 -15.05
C VAL A 246 13.75 -31.41 -16.31
N SER A 247 13.12 -31.02 -17.43
CA SER A 247 13.07 -31.85 -18.65
C SER A 247 13.91 -31.34 -19.83
N THR A 248 14.24 -30.05 -19.84
CA THR A 248 15.17 -29.42 -20.79
C THR A 248 16.57 -29.23 -20.21
N ASN A 249 16.73 -29.33 -18.88
CA ASN A 249 17.97 -29.07 -18.15
C ASN A 249 18.57 -27.69 -18.48
N GLN A 250 17.70 -26.71 -18.68
CA GLN A 250 18.02 -25.30 -18.90
C GLN A 250 17.41 -24.46 -17.79
N THR A 251 18.02 -23.33 -17.47
CA THR A 251 17.43 -22.40 -16.50
C THR A 251 16.21 -21.69 -17.08
N TYR A 252 15.25 -21.28 -16.25
CA TYR A 252 14.10 -20.50 -16.73
C TYR A 252 14.54 -19.16 -17.36
N GLY A 253 15.62 -18.55 -16.86
CA GLY A 253 16.25 -17.39 -17.50
C GLY A 253 16.80 -17.67 -18.90
N THR A 254 17.26 -18.89 -19.19
CA THR A 254 17.66 -19.32 -20.54
C THR A 254 16.45 -19.54 -21.43
N LEU A 255 15.42 -20.22 -20.93
CA LEU A 255 14.17 -20.49 -21.66
C LEU A 255 13.43 -19.20 -22.04
N LEU A 256 13.58 -18.14 -21.23
CA LEU A 256 13.04 -16.80 -21.49
C LEU A 256 13.46 -16.24 -22.87
N GLY A 257 14.68 -16.56 -23.32
CA GLY A 257 15.20 -16.12 -24.61
C GLY A 257 14.62 -16.86 -25.82
N ASN A 258 13.79 -17.89 -25.62
CA ASN A 258 13.27 -18.75 -26.69
C ASN A 258 11.73 -18.86 -26.67
N LEU A 259 11.07 -17.71 -26.78
CA LEU A 259 9.61 -17.60 -26.78
C LEU A 259 8.94 -18.35 -27.95
N THR A 260 9.63 -18.50 -29.08
CA THR A 260 9.17 -19.29 -30.23
C THR A 260 9.13 -20.78 -29.92
N PHE A 261 10.07 -21.32 -29.13
CA PHE A 261 9.99 -22.70 -28.62
C PHE A 261 8.80 -22.88 -27.66
N ILE A 262 8.61 -21.95 -26.72
CA ILE A 262 7.50 -21.99 -25.76
C ILE A 262 6.15 -21.96 -26.49
N LYS A 263 6.03 -21.14 -27.54
CA LYS A 263 4.82 -21.06 -28.37
C LYS A 263 4.44 -22.37 -29.07
N THR A 264 5.34 -23.35 -29.18
CA THR A 264 5.01 -24.67 -29.74
C THR A 264 4.13 -25.53 -28.83
N PHE A 265 4.00 -25.19 -27.55
CA PHE A 265 3.22 -25.97 -26.57
C PHE A 265 2.36 -25.13 -25.61
N ALA A 266 2.59 -23.82 -25.51
CA ALA A 266 1.81 -22.92 -24.67
C ALA A 266 1.12 -21.81 -25.48
N SER A 267 -0.03 -21.35 -24.98
CA SER A 267 -0.76 -20.17 -25.48
C SER A 267 -0.41 -18.90 -24.70
N GLY A 268 0.14 -19.04 -23.49
CA GLY A 268 0.67 -17.94 -22.71
C GLY A 268 1.76 -18.39 -21.75
N VAL A 269 2.27 -17.44 -20.97
CA VAL A 269 3.33 -17.60 -19.97
C VAL A 269 2.89 -16.93 -18.66
N LEU A 270 3.23 -17.55 -17.53
CA LEU A 270 3.06 -16.98 -16.19
C LEU A 270 4.44 -16.72 -15.62
N VAL A 271 4.77 -15.46 -15.29
CA VAL A 271 6.09 -15.07 -14.80
C VAL A 271 6.05 -14.36 -13.44
N PRO A 272 7.03 -14.59 -12.56
CA PRO A 272 7.27 -13.71 -11.42
C PRO A 272 7.47 -12.26 -11.89
N LYS A 273 6.91 -11.31 -11.16
CA LYS A 273 6.91 -9.89 -11.53
C LYS A 273 8.31 -9.28 -11.78
N SER A 274 9.35 -9.85 -11.18
CA SER A 274 10.78 -9.54 -11.36
C SER A 274 11.35 -9.81 -12.77
N TYR A 275 10.61 -10.53 -13.62
CA TYR A 275 10.92 -10.70 -15.05
C TYR A 275 10.53 -9.48 -15.89
N ILE A 276 9.50 -8.74 -15.46
CA ILE A 276 8.96 -7.57 -16.16
C ILE A 276 9.59 -6.30 -15.60
N TRP A 277 9.53 -6.12 -14.28
CA TRP A 277 10.15 -5.02 -13.55
C TRP A 277 11.23 -5.57 -12.61
N PRO A 278 12.52 -5.57 -13.02
CA PRO A 278 13.62 -5.99 -12.16
C PRO A 278 13.78 -5.05 -10.95
N LEU A 279 14.40 -5.56 -9.88
CA LEU A 279 14.67 -4.80 -8.67
C LEU A 279 16.17 -4.73 -8.38
N GLU A 280 16.61 -3.55 -7.93
CA GLU A 280 17.95 -3.27 -7.41
C GLU A 280 17.77 -2.53 -6.06
N ASP A 281 18.22 -3.14 -4.96
CA ASP A 281 18.03 -2.64 -3.57
C ASP A 281 16.57 -2.27 -3.22
N GLN A 282 15.59 -3.05 -3.69
CA GLN A 282 14.15 -2.78 -3.62
C GLN A 282 13.65 -1.53 -4.38
N TYR A 283 14.42 -1.03 -5.35
CA TYR A 283 13.96 -0.02 -6.31
C TYR A 283 13.75 -0.64 -7.68
N LEU A 284 12.75 -0.16 -8.41
CA LEU A 284 12.49 -0.57 -9.79
C LEU A 284 13.67 -0.15 -10.69
N SER A 285 14.26 -1.13 -11.37
CA SER A 285 15.04 -0.90 -12.58
C SER A 285 14.10 -0.62 -13.77
N PRO A 286 14.60 -0.15 -14.93
CA PRO A 286 13.80 -0.09 -16.16
C PRO A 286 13.17 -1.44 -16.49
N HIS A 287 11.92 -1.45 -16.95
CA HIS A 287 11.24 -2.69 -17.34
C HIS A 287 11.96 -3.38 -18.52
N THR A 288 11.77 -4.69 -18.63
CA THR A 288 12.26 -5.48 -19.76
C THR A 288 11.32 -5.36 -20.97
N SER A 289 11.78 -5.76 -22.15
CA SER A 289 10.93 -5.90 -23.36
C SER A 289 10.07 -7.18 -23.36
N PHE A 290 10.11 -7.96 -22.27
CA PHE A 290 9.58 -9.32 -22.24
C PHE A 290 8.09 -9.40 -22.62
N VAL A 291 7.27 -8.45 -22.15
CA VAL A 291 5.83 -8.45 -22.44
C VAL A 291 5.59 -8.25 -23.92
N GLN A 292 6.24 -7.25 -24.53
CA GLN A 292 6.12 -6.96 -25.96
C GLN A 292 6.69 -8.10 -26.83
N ASP A 293 7.80 -8.72 -26.43
CA ASP A 293 8.41 -9.84 -27.15
C ASP A 293 7.55 -11.11 -27.08
N ALA A 294 6.92 -11.38 -25.93
CA ALA A 294 5.96 -12.47 -25.77
C ALA A 294 4.68 -12.23 -26.59
N HIS A 295 4.12 -11.02 -26.56
CA HIS A 295 2.99 -10.65 -27.42
C HIS A 295 3.31 -10.80 -28.91
N LYS A 296 4.51 -10.39 -29.33
CA LYS A 296 5.01 -10.57 -30.70
C LYS A 296 5.19 -12.03 -31.09
N ALA A 297 5.51 -12.91 -30.13
CA ALA A 297 5.49 -14.37 -30.31
C ALA A 297 4.07 -14.98 -30.22
N GLY A 298 3.04 -14.17 -29.94
CA GLY A 298 1.66 -14.60 -29.79
C GLY A 298 1.37 -15.34 -28.48
N LEU A 299 2.11 -15.03 -27.40
CA LEU A 299 1.91 -15.56 -26.06
C LEU A 299 1.24 -14.51 -25.17
N GLU A 300 0.15 -14.88 -24.50
CA GLU A 300 -0.45 -14.09 -23.41
C GLU A 300 0.53 -14.05 -22.21
N VAL A 301 0.68 -12.93 -21.53
CA VAL A 301 1.59 -12.77 -20.38
C VAL A 301 0.81 -12.54 -19.10
N TYR A 302 0.88 -13.50 -18.19
CA TYR A 302 0.34 -13.41 -16.84
C TYR A 302 1.47 -13.11 -15.86
N ALA A 303 1.26 -12.20 -14.91
CA ALA A 303 2.26 -11.83 -13.90
C ALA A 303 1.85 -12.35 -12.52
N SER A 304 2.80 -12.87 -11.74
CA SER A 304 2.60 -13.42 -10.40
C SER A 304 3.46 -12.74 -9.33
N GLY A 305 3.08 -12.96 -8.06
CA GLY A 305 3.74 -12.35 -6.90
C GLY A 305 3.10 -11.03 -6.46
N PHE A 306 1.80 -10.85 -6.71
CA PHE A 306 1.04 -9.71 -6.20
C PHE A 306 0.34 -10.09 -4.90
N ALA A 307 0.65 -9.36 -3.85
CA ALA A 307 -0.03 -9.39 -2.57
C ALA A 307 -0.18 -7.94 -2.06
N ASN A 308 -0.74 -7.74 -0.87
CA ASN A 308 -0.82 -6.42 -0.24
C ASN A 308 0.07 -6.32 1.02
N ASP A 309 0.57 -7.45 1.53
CA ASP A 309 1.14 -7.63 2.87
C ASP A 309 2.63 -8.06 2.85
N PHE A 310 3.40 -7.52 1.91
CA PHE A 310 4.79 -7.91 1.65
C PHE A 310 5.66 -6.69 1.28
N ASP A 311 6.98 -6.85 1.29
CA ASP A 311 7.92 -5.79 0.89
C ASP A 311 7.80 -5.43 -0.60
N MET A 312 7.13 -4.31 -0.85
CA MET A 312 6.97 -3.69 -2.16
C MET A 312 8.18 -2.85 -2.54
N ALA A 313 8.39 -2.63 -3.84
CA ALA A 313 9.40 -1.67 -4.29
C ALA A 313 9.11 -0.25 -3.76
N TYR A 314 10.11 0.46 -3.26
CA TYR A 314 9.95 1.80 -2.68
C TYR A 314 9.31 2.82 -3.64
N ASN A 315 9.43 2.58 -4.95
CA ASN A 315 8.78 3.36 -6.01
C ASN A 315 7.24 3.40 -5.92
N TYR A 316 6.62 2.42 -5.25
CA TYR A 316 5.16 2.35 -5.06
C TYR A 316 4.68 2.97 -3.74
N SER A 317 5.58 3.40 -2.85
CA SER A 317 5.20 4.02 -1.57
C SER A 317 4.19 3.18 -0.76
N PHE A 318 4.40 1.85 -0.72
CA PHE A 318 3.51 0.84 -0.11
C PHE A 318 2.07 0.79 -0.66
N ASP A 319 1.82 1.32 -1.85
CA ASP A 319 0.52 1.33 -2.50
C ASP A 319 0.35 0.10 -3.43
N PRO A 320 -0.40 -0.96 -3.04
CA PRO A 320 -0.53 -2.16 -3.84
C PRO A 320 -1.21 -1.87 -5.19
N LEU A 321 -2.14 -0.93 -5.23
CA LEU A 321 -2.87 -0.52 -6.42
C LEU A 321 -1.94 0.21 -7.41
N ALA A 322 -0.96 0.98 -6.93
CA ALA A 322 0.09 1.55 -7.77
C ALA A 322 0.98 0.46 -8.43
N GLU A 323 1.26 -0.64 -7.73
CA GLU A 323 1.95 -1.79 -8.32
C GLU A 323 1.11 -2.43 -9.44
N TYR A 324 -0.17 -2.75 -9.24
CA TYR A 324 -0.99 -3.31 -10.33
C TYR A 324 -1.03 -2.39 -11.58
N LEU A 325 -1.17 -1.07 -11.39
CA LEU A 325 -1.19 -0.11 -12.48
C LEU A 325 0.11 -0.10 -13.30
N SER A 326 1.29 -0.28 -12.68
CA SER A 326 2.57 -0.26 -13.41
C SER A 326 2.77 -1.44 -14.36
N PHE A 327 1.95 -2.49 -14.28
CA PHE A 327 1.98 -3.64 -15.18
C PHE A 327 0.90 -3.59 -16.29
N MET A 328 -0.01 -2.62 -16.25
CA MET A 328 -1.12 -2.54 -17.23
C MET A 328 -1.40 -1.14 -17.83
N ASP A 329 -1.02 -0.07 -17.14
CA ASP A 329 -1.34 1.32 -17.49
C ASP A 329 -0.10 2.23 -17.35
N ASN A 330 1.05 1.70 -17.79
CA ASN A 330 2.33 2.43 -17.79
C ASN A 330 2.58 3.23 -19.10
N GLY A 331 1.83 2.94 -20.17
CA GLY A 331 1.96 3.57 -21.49
C GLY A 331 2.67 2.71 -22.55
N ASP A 332 3.44 1.69 -22.15
CA ASP A 332 4.34 0.91 -23.02
C ASP A 332 3.94 -0.58 -23.18
N PHE A 333 3.13 -1.13 -22.27
CA PHE A 333 2.54 -2.48 -22.37
C PHE A 333 1.38 -2.69 -21.39
N SER A 334 0.64 -3.80 -21.55
CA SER A 334 -0.24 -4.33 -20.51
C SER A 334 -0.10 -5.86 -20.41
N VAL A 335 0.08 -6.39 -19.20
CA VAL A 335 -0.02 -7.84 -18.96
C VAL A 335 -1.44 -8.35 -19.19
N ASP A 336 -1.59 -9.56 -19.73
CA ASP A 336 -2.89 -10.20 -20.00
C ASP A 336 -3.60 -10.69 -18.72
N GLY A 337 -2.92 -10.71 -17.57
CA GLY A 337 -3.56 -10.92 -16.27
C GLY A 337 -2.62 -11.00 -15.07
N PHE A 338 -3.24 -11.06 -13.89
CA PHE A 338 -2.61 -11.00 -12.58
C PHE A 338 -2.95 -12.25 -11.76
N LEU A 339 -1.95 -13.00 -11.32
CA LEU A 339 -2.08 -13.99 -10.25
C LEU A 339 -1.81 -13.31 -8.91
N SER A 340 -2.87 -13.17 -8.11
CA SER A 340 -2.90 -12.33 -6.90
C SER A 340 -3.51 -13.06 -5.71
N ASP A 341 -2.96 -12.78 -4.53
CA ASP A 341 -3.49 -13.18 -3.22
C ASP A 341 -4.68 -12.30 -2.77
N PHE A 342 -4.80 -11.09 -3.35
CA PHE A 342 -5.78 -10.05 -3.02
C PHE A 342 -6.56 -9.65 -4.28
N PRO A 343 -7.45 -10.52 -4.80
CA PRO A 343 -8.15 -10.31 -6.07
C PRO A 343 -9.08 -9.08 -6.08
N LEU A 344 -9.46 -8.54 -4.92
CA LEU A 344 -10.18 -7.27 -4.81
C LEU A 344 -9.33 -6.08 -5.29
N THR A 345 -8.07 -5.97 -4.85
CA THR A 345 -7.18 -4.86 -5.25
C THR A 345 -6.86 -4.93 -6.74
N ALA A 346 -6.63 -6.13 -7.26
CA ALA A 346 -6.44 -6.33 -8.70
C ALA A 346 -7.69 -5.95 -9.51
N SER A 347 -8.89 -6.28 -9.00
CA SER A 347 -10.18 -5.91 -9.60
C SER A 347 -10.43 -4.41 -9.61
N SER A 348 -10.20 -3.72 -8.48
CA SER A 348 -10.36 -2.28 -8.39
C SER A 348 -9.34 -1.59 -9.31
N ALA A 349 -8.08 -2.03 -9.32
CA ALA A 349 -7.05 -1.51 -10.22
C ALA A 349 -7.49 -1.60 -11.69
N VAL A 350 -7.97 -2.76 -12.16
CA VAL A 350 -8.40 -2.96 -13.55
C VAL A 350 -9.67 -2.18 -13.89
N ASP A 351 -10.71 -2.18 -13.05
CA ASP A 351 -12.03 -1.64 -13.44
C ASP A 351 -12.33 -0.22 -12.93
N CYS A 352 -11.66 0.26 -11.88
CA CYS A 352 -11.91 1.58 -11.27
C CYS A 352 -10.77 2.58 -11.48
N PHE A 353 -9.54 2.10 -11.57
CA PHE A 353 -8.34 2.96 -11.50
C PHE A 353 -7.46 2.99 -12.75
N SER A 354 -7.63 2.04 -13.67
CA SER A 354 -6.98 2.07 -14.98
C SER A 354 -7.44 3.25 -15.84
N HIS A 355 -6.51 3.79 -16.63
CA HIS A 355 -6.70 4.84 -17.62
C HIS A 355 -7.34 6.12 -17.05
N LEU A 356 -7.12 6.38 -15.75
CA LEU A 356 -7.41 7.68 -15.14
C LEU A 356 -6.38 8.70 -15.64
N GLY A 357 -6.67 9.32 -16.78
CA GLY A 357 -5.82 10.37 -17.34
C GLY A 357 -5.52 11.47 -16.32
N SER A 358 -4.38 12.15 -16.46
CA SER A 358 -3.89 13.15 -15.48
C SER A 358 -4.87 14.28 -15.15
N ASN A 359 -5.81 14.57 -16.06
CA ASN A 359 -6.88 15.56 -15.90
C ASN A 359 -8.26 14.93 -15.55
N ALA A 360 -8.30 13.70 -15.04
CA ALA A 360 -9.54 13.04 -14.62
C ALA A 360 -10.25 13.90 -13.55
N SER A 361 -11.54 14.17 -13.75
CA SER A 361 -12.31 14.99 -12.83
C SER A 361 -12.50 14.27 -11.49
N THR A 362 -12.49 15.05 -10.41
CA THR A 362 -12.98 14.63 -9.09
C THR A 362 -14.39 14.07 -9.20
N GLN A 363 -14.62 12.89 -8.64
CA GLN A 363 -15.90 12.17 -8.66
C GLN A 363 -16.67 12.26 -7.33
N VAL A 364 -16.01 12.72 -6.25
CA VAL A 364 -16.54 12.81 -4.89
C VAL A 364 -16.01 14.07 -4.21
N ASP A 365 -16.88 14.79 -3.49
CA ASP A 365 -16.52 16.04 -2.81
C ASP A 365 -15.97 15.76 -1.40
N PHE A 366 -14.67 15.45 -1.32
CA PHE A 366 -13.92 15.38 -0.06
C PHE A 366 -12.52 15.99 -0.20
N LEU A 367 -11.96 16.48 0.92
CA LEU A 367 -10.64 17.08 0.98
C LEU A 367 -9.53 16.04 1.24
N VAL A 368 -8.50 16.08 0.41
CA VAL A 368 -7.20 15.44 0.66
C VAL A 368 -6.30 16.46 1.34
N ILE A 369 -6.09 16.28 2.63
CA ILE A 369 -5.20 17.09 3.47
C ILE A 369 -3.92 16.27 3.67
N SER A 370 -2.75 16.87 3.44
CA SER A 370 -1.49 16.20 3.79
C SER A 370 -1.28 16.10 5.31
N LYS A 371 -0.32 15.29 5.75
CA LYS A 371 0.24 15.35 7.10
C LYS A 371 1.74 15.61 7.01
N ASN A 372 2.15 16.82 7.34
CA ASN A 372 3.50 17.37 7.16
C ASN A 372 4.02 17.23 5.70
N GLY A 373 3.12 17.39 4.72
CA GLY A 373 3.38 17.10 3.29
C GLY A 373 3.26 15.60 2.96
N ALA A 374 3.99 15.12 1.95
CA ALA A 374 4.08 13.70 1.63
C ALA A 374 5.14 13.02 2.53
N SER A 375 4.89 13.00 3.85
CA SER A 375 5.82 12.46 4.85
C SER A 375 6.03 10.94 4.76
N GLY A 376 5.20 10.25 3.97
CA GLY A 376 5.40 8.86 3.58
C GLY A 376 6.56 8.63 2.60
N ASP A 377 6.91 9.65 1.82
CA ASP A 377 7.95 9.58 0.77
C ASP A 377 9.24 10.31 1.15
N TYR A 378 9.12 11.41 1.90
CA TYR A 378 10.20 12.33 2.26
C TYR A 378 10.14 12.70 3.75
N PRO A 379 11.22 13.19 4.36
CA PRO A 379 11.17 13.81 5.68
C PRO A 379 10.09 14.91 5.72
N GLY A 380 9.17 14.80 6.70
CA GLY A 380 8.04 15.72 6.82
C GLY A 380 8.45 17.18 7.04
N CYS A 381 7.56 18.10 6.68
CA CYS A 381 7.77 19.55 6.74
C CYS A 381 8.96 20.08 5.91
N THR A 382 9.38 19.33 4.88
CA THR A 382 10.41 19.77 3.94
C THR A 382 9.84 20.35 2.65
N ASP A 383 10.65 21.18 1.97
CA ASP A 383 10.41 21.66 0.62
C ASP A 383 10.05 20.53 -0.38
N LEU A 384 10.73 19.38 -0.29
CA LEU A 384 10.42 18.20 -1.12
C LEU A 384 9.11 17.52 -0.71
N ALA A 385 8.86 17.29 0.58
CA ALA A 385 7.61 16.68 1.05
C ALA A 385 6.38 17.51 0.62
N TYR A 386 6.45 18.84 0.71
CA TYR A 386 5.37 19.70 0.25
C TYR A 386 5.24 19.75 -1.27
N SER A 387 6.36 19.82 -2.00
CA SER A 387 6.34 19.78 -3.48
C SER A 387 5.75 18.46 -4.00
N LYS A 388 6.06 17.33 -3.34
CA LYS A 388 5.48 16.02 -3.63
C LYS A 388 3.98 15.98 -3.33
N ALA A 389 3.53 16.45 -2.17
CA ALA A 389 2.10 16.53 -1.83
C ALA A 389 1.28 17.36 -2.85
N ILE A 390 1.82 18.50 -3.29
CA ILE A 390 1.19 19.35 -4.32
C ILE A 390 1.10 18.61 -5.67
N LYS A 391 2.18 17.92 -6.07
CA LYS A 391 2.24 17.14 -7.32
C LYS A 391 1.28 15.94 -7.30
N ASP A 392 1.18 15.28 -6.17
CA ASP A 392 0.31 14.11 -5.95
C ASP A 392 -1.18 14.48 -5.96
N GLY A 393 -1.50 15.74 -5.68
CA GLY A 393 -2.86 16.28 -5.73
C GLY A 393 -3.55 16.39 -4.38
N ALA A 394 -2.81 16.69 -3.31
CA ALA A 394 -3.41 17.25 -2.10
C ALA A 394 -4.21 18.52 -2.44
N ASP A 395 -5.36 18.71 -1.81
CA ASP A 395 -6.12 19.96 -1.90
C ASP A 395 -5.61 20.99 -0.88
N ILE A 396 -5.22 20.49 0.29
CA ILE A 396 -4.68 21.27 1.40
C ILE A 396 -3.32 20.69 1.79
N ILE A 397 -2.29 21.54 1.88
CA ILE A 397 -1.07 21.17 2.60
C ILE A 397 -1.09 21.75 4.01
N ASP A 398 -0.50 21.03 4.95
CA ASP A 398 -0.52 21.34 6.37
C ASP A 398 0.87 21.75 6.92
N CYS A 399 0.89 22.65 7.89
CA CYS A 399 2.09 23.03 8.61
C CYS A 399 1.82 22.92 10.11
N SER A 400 2.40 21.91 10.76
CA SER A 400 2.52 21.83 12.21
C SER A 400 3.52 22.89 12.66
N VAL A 401 3.07 24.00 13.25
CA VAL A 401 3.94 25.15 13.54
C VAL A 401 4.69 24.96 14.85
N GLN A 402 6.01 25.07 14.76
CA GLN A 402 6.91 25.20 15.91
C GLN A 402 7.55 26.58 15.94
N MET A 403 7.99 27.00 17.13
CA MET A 403 8.70 28.25 17.35
C MET A 403 10.17 28.01 17.63
N SER A 404 11.06 28.77 16.99
CA SER A 404 12.47 28.87 17.39
C SER A 404 12.67 29.79 18.60
N LEU A 405 13.85 29.72 19.22
CA LEU A 405 14.26 30.60 20.34
C LEU A 405 14.17 32.09 20.00
N ASP A 406 14.48 32.46 18.76
CA ASP A 406 14.43 33.82 18.21
C ASP A 406 13.05 34.20 17.65
N GLY A 407 12.01 33.39 17.91
CA GLY A 407 10.61 33.74 17.63
C GLY A 407 10.18 33.60 16.17
N ILE A 408 10.88 32.80 15.37
CA ILE A 408 10.53 32.53 13.98
C ILE A 408 9.65 31.27 13.92
N PRO A 409 8.43 31.35 13.34
CA PRO A 409 7.57 30.19 13.15
C PRO A 409 8.02 29.37 11.93
N PHE A 410 8.09 28.06 12.08
CA PHE A 410 8.48 27.12 11.02
C PHE A 410 7.70 25.81 11.11
N CYS A 411 7.68 25.02 10.03
CA CYS A 411 6.94 23.76 9.99
C CYS A 411 7.81 22.62 10.54
N LEU A 412 7.31 21.87 11.52
CA LEU A 412 7.90 20.61 11.98
C LEU A 412 6.85 19.74 12.72
N ASN A 413 6.88 18.43 12.47
CA ASN A 413 5.91 17.45 12.98
C ASN A 413 5.82 17.34 14.52
N SER A 414 6.86 17.78 15.24
CA SER A 414 6.95 17.74 16.70
C SER A 414 7.71 18.97 17.20
N VAL A 415 7.45 19.36 18.45
CA VAL A 415 8.24 20.38 19.15
C VAL A 415 9.62 19.84 19.57
N ASP A 416 9.77 18.52 19.73
CA ASP A 416 11.07 17.87 19.91
C ASP A 416 11.74 17.61 18.55
N LEU A 417 12.90 18.25 18.33
CA LEU A 417 13.70 18.10 17.13
C LEU A 417 14.26 16.67 16.97
N GLY A 418 14.32 15.87 18.05
CA GLY A 418 14.80 14.49 18.03
C GLY A 418 13.94 13.52 17.21
N GLU A 419 12.65 13.82 17.02
CA GLU A 419 11.69 12.93 16.35
C GLU A 419 11.85 12.88 14.82
N SER A 420 12.45 13.92 14.21
CA SER A 420 12.49 14.09 12.75
C SER A 420 13.72 14.83 12.24
N THR A 421 14.78 14.96 13.05
CA THR A 421 16.06 15.53 12.64
C THR A 421 17.26 14.78 13.22
N ASN A 422 18.46 15.06 12.70
CA ASN A 422 19.71 14.54 13.25
C ASN A 422 20.24 15.30 14.49
N ILE A 423 19.40 15.99 15.27
CA ILE A 423 19.88 16.85 16.37
C ILE A 423 20.70 16.08 17.42
N VAL A 424 20.38 14.81 17.68
CA VAL A 424 21.13 13.96 18.63
C VAL A 424 22.58 13.73 18.19
N GLN A 425 22.84 13.74 16.88
CA GLN A 425 24.17 13.64 16.27
C GLN A 425 24.82 15.03 16.02
N SER A 426 24.13 16.13 16.37
CA SER A 426 24.61 17.51 16.17
C SER A 426 25.37 18.05 17.40
N PRO A 427 26.05 19.23 17.27
CA PRO A 427 26.61 19.94 18.42
C PRO A 427 25.59 20.34 19.49
N PHE A 428 24.29 20.39 19.15
CA PHE A 428 23.22 20.87 20.04
C PHE A 428 22.67 19.79 20.98
N ARG A 429 23.11 18.52 20.87
CA ARG A 429 22.62 17.39 21.68
C ARG A 429 22.67 17.62 23.20
N ASN A 430 23.58 18.48 23.67
CA ASN A 430 23.73 18.83 25.08
C ASN A 430 22.73 19.91 25.57
N ARG A 431 21.86 20.45 24.69
CA ARG A 431 20.79 21.41 25.04
C ARG A 431 19.46 20.73 25.39
N SER A 432 19.49 19.46 25.78
CA SER A 432 18.28 18.77 26.24
C SER A 432 17.74 19.39 27.52
N SER A 433 16.42 19.39 27.67
CA SER A 433 15.73 19.90 28.86
C SER A 433 14.47 19.08 29.12
N THR A 434 14.04 18.99 30.38
CA THR A 434 12.76 18.39 30.75
C THR A 434 11.68 19.47 30.78
N VAL A 435 10.57 19.24 30.09
CA VAL A 435 9.41 20.13 30.06
C VAL A 435 8.17 19.27 30.34
N PRO A 436 7.77 19.11 31.62
CA PRO A 436 6.68 18.21 32.00
C PRO A 436 5.34 18.54 31.34
N GLU A 437 5.11 19.80 30.94
CA GLU A 437 3.92 20.24 30.21
C GLU A 437 3.87 19.73 28.75
N ILE A 438 4.97 19.19 28.22
CA ILE A 438 5.08 18.68 26.84
C ILE A 438 5.37 17.17 26.85
N ALA A 439 6.36 16.73 27.63
CA ALA A 439 6.77 15.33 27.68
C ALA A 439 7.37 14.96 29.06
N PRO A 440 7.17 13.70 29.53
CA PRO A 440 7.70 13.25 30.82
C PRO A 440 9.23 13.03 30.81
N LEU A 441 9.85 12.91 29.64
CA LEU A 441 11.28 12.72 29.46
C LEU A 441 11.96 14.00 28.95
N GLY A 442 13.28 14.08 29.10
CA GLY A 442 14.07 15.18 28.57
C GLY A 442 14.13 15.14 27.04
N GLY A 443 13.76 16.24 26.39
CA GLY A 443 13.70 16.39 24.94
C GLY A 443 14.65 17.44 24.39
N LEU A 444 14.74 17.57 23.07
CA LEU A 444 15.55 18.58 22.36
C LEU A 444 14.65 19.57 21.62
N TYR A 445 14.02 20.47 22.38
CA TYR A 445 12.93 21.30 21.87
C TYR A 445 13.34 22.45 20.93
N SER A 446 12.46 22.76 19.97
CA SER A 446 12.63 23.83 18.97
C SER A 446 12.94 25.20 19.57
N PHE A 447 12.28 25.55 20.67
CA PHE A 447 12.42 26.85 21.35
C PHE A 447 13.75 27.02 22.12
N SER A 448 14.65 26.03 22.07
CA SER A 448 16.00 26.07 22.65
C SER A 448 17.11 26.37 21.63
N LEU A 449 16.78 26.48 20.34
CA LEU A 449 17.70 26.79 19.24
C LEU A 449 17.17 27.97 18.41
N THR A 450 18.06 28.81 17.87
CA THR A 450 17.65 29.84 16.90
C THR A 450 17.26 29.19 15.57
N TRP A 451 16.50 29.90 14.73
CA TRP A 451 16.15 29.41 13.39
C TRP A 451 17.40 29.12 12.56
N SER A 452 18.42 29.97 12.66
CA SER A 452 19.72 29.75 11.99
C SER A 452 20.46 28.50 12.47
N GLU A 453 20.31 28.08 13.74
CA GLU A 453 20.83 26.81 14.24
C GLU A 453 20.00 25.63 13.72
N ILE A 454 18.67 25.74 13.76
CA ILE A 454 17.74 24.71 13.26
C ILE A 454 17.95 24.44 11.76
N GLN A 455 18.23 25.48 10.96
CA GLN A 455 18.55 25.35 9.53
C GLN A 455 19.85 24.56 9.24
N THR A 456 20.70 24.31 10.25
CA THR A 456 21.88 23.43 10.09
C THR A 456 21.58 21.94 10.31
N LEU A 457 20.42 21.62 10.87
CA LEU A 457 19.98 20.25 11.09
C LEU A 457 19.59 19.60 9.76
N ARG A 458 19.81 18.28 9.68
CA ARG A 458 19.32 17.45 8.59
C ARG A 458 17.96 16.88 8.99
N PRO A 459 16.90 17.05 8.18
CA PRO A 459 15.66 16.30 8.33
C PRO A 459 15.91 14.79 8.30
N ALA A 460 15.04 14.03 8.95
CA ALA A 460 15.02 12.58 8.94
C ALA A 460 13.59 12.08 8.69
N ILE A 461 13.43 11.09 7.81
CA ILE A 461 12.13 10.45 7.57
C ILE A 461 11.74 9.61 8.79
N THR A 462 10.48 9.73 9.20
CA THR A 462 9.91 8.89 10.26
C THR A 462 9.69 7.47 9.73
N ASN A 463 9.84 6.46 10.58
CA ASN A 463 9.62 5.06 10.20
C ASN A 463 8.72 4.41 11.26
N PRO A 464 7.39 4.64 11.24
CA PRO A 464 6.51 4.34 12.36
C PRO A 464 6.45 2.85 12.76
N TYR A 465 6.83 1.96 11.84
CA TYR A 465 6.70 0.51 11.98
C TYR A 465 8.05 -0.23 11.97
N ASN A 466 9.18 0.48 12.11
CA ASN A 466 10.50 -0.14 12.03
C ASN A 466 10.84 -1.04 13.23
N ARG A 467 10.30 -0.75 14.43
CA ARG A 467 10.59 -1.53 15.64
C ARG A 467 9.90 -2.89 15.64
N ASP A 468 8.64 -2.90 15.22
CA ASP A 468 7.77 -4.08 15.35
C ASP A 468 7.76 -4.93 14.08
N PHE A 469 7.98 -4.32 12.90
CA PHE A 469 7.87 -4.98 11.59
C PHE A 469 9.12 -4.86 10.72
N ASN A 470 10.19 -4.18 11.17
CA ASN A 470 11.36 -3.83 10.35
C ASN A 470 11.02 -3.06 9.05
N LEU A 471 9.85 -2.40 9.00
CA LEU A 471 9.39 -1.68 7.82
C LEU A 471 9.97 -0.26 7.79
N PHE A 472 10.77 0.04 6.75
CA PHE A 472 11.42 1.34 6.56
C PHE A 472 10.81 2.09 5.37
N ARG A 473 10.58 3.39 5.50
CA ARG A 473 10.27 4.28 4.37
C ARG A 473 11.53 4.55 3.53
N ASN A 474 11.32 5.00 2.29
CA ASN A 474 12.32 5.20 1.23
C ASN A 474 13.75 5.56 1.74
N PRO A 475 14.67 4.58 1.81
CA PRO A 475 16.01 4.79 2.34
C PRO A 475 16.88 5.78 1.54
N LYS A 476 16.64 5.94 0.23
CA LYS A 476 17.38 6.91 -0.62
C LYS A 476 17.01 8.36 -0.27
N GLU A 477 15.76 8.60 0.12
CA GLU A 477 15.26 9.94 0.45
C GLU A 477 15.23 10.26 1.95
N ARG A 478 15.74 9.35 2.79
CA ARG A 478 15.65 9.39 4.26
C ARG A 478 16.08 10.68 4.98
N SER A 479 16.83 11.54 4.31
CA SER A 479 17.27 12.85 4.83
C SER A 479 17.28 13.94 3.74
N SER A 480 16.42 13.80 2.74
CA SER A 480 16.33 14.73 1.61
C SER A 480 15.44 15.94 1.95
N GLY A 481 15.68 17.04 1.25
CA GLY A 481 14.96 18.30 1.45
C GLY A 481 15.49 19.14 2.62
N LYS A 482 14.80 20.25 2.88
CA LYS A 482 15.12 21.24 3.91
C LYS A 482 13.88 21.67 4.66
N LEU A 483 13.98 21.87 5.98
CA LEU A 483 12.91 22.44 6.79
C LEU A 483 12.55 23.85 6.28
N VAL A 484 11.26 24.14 6.20
CA VAL A 484 10.75 25.42 5.68
C VAL A 484 10.26 26.33 6.82
N SER A 485 10.50 27.64 6.69
CA SER A 485 9.81 28.60 7.55
C SER A 485 8.34 28.65 7.19
N LEU A 486 7.49 29.13 8.11
CA LEU A 486 6.06 29.32 7.82
C LEU A 486 5.85 30.30 6.64
N SER A 487 6.74 31.28 6.48
CA SER A 487 6.74 32.20 5.33
C SER A 487 7.00 31.48 4.01
N ASP A 488 7.99 30.58 3.97
CA ASP A 488 8.34 29.83 2.76
C ASP A 488 7.24 28.83 2.37
N PHE A 489 6.67 28.14 3.36
CA PHE A 489 5.49 27.28 3.20
C PHE A 489 4.29 28.04 2.61
N LEU A 490 3.97 29.23 3.16
CA LEU A 490 2.86 30.05 2.66
C LEU A 490 3.11 30.59 1.24
N ASN A 491 4.36 30.89 0.89
CA ASN A 491 4.74 31.28 -0.46
C ASN A 491 4.63 30.11 -1.46
N LEU A 492 5.04 28.90 -1.06
CA LEU A 492 4.87 27.68 -1.85
C LEU A 492 3.38 27.44 -2.15
N ALA A 493 2.53 27.50 -1.13
CA ALA A 493 1.09 27.32 -1.27
C ALA A 493 0.43 28.40 -2.16
N LYS A 494 0.88 29.66 -2.03
CA LYS A 494 0.37 30.80 -2.81
C LYS A 494 0.70 30.68 -4.30
N ASN A 495 1.87 30.12 -4.62
CA ASN A 495 2.34 29.94 -6.00
C ASN A 495 1.76 28.68 -6.68
N SER A 496 1.18 27.75 -5.92
CA SER A 496 0.51 26.57 -6.47
C SER A 496 -0.84 26.93 -7.10
N THR A 497 -1.13 26.42 -8.29
CA THR A 497 -2.46 26.52 -8.92
C THR A 497 -3.42 25.40 -8.50
N SER A 498 -2.92 24.26 -8.04
CA SER A 498 -3.74 23.08 -7.70
C SER A 498 -4.33 23.10 -6.28
N LEU A 499 -3.64 23.72 -5.31
CA LEU A 499 -4.11 23.76 -3.92
C LEU A 499 -5.38 24.60 -3.76
N ALA A 500 -6.33 24.11 -2.97
CA ALA A 500 -7.45 24.88 -2.45
C ALA A 500 -7.04 25.79 -1.28
N GLY A 501 -6.02 25.40 -0.50
CA GLY A 501 -5.64 26.14 0.70
C GLY A 501 -4.50 25.54 1.52
N VAL A 502 -4.38 26.02 2.76
CA VAL A 502 -3.42 25.57 3.77
C VAL A 502 -4.10 25.29 5.11
N LEU A 503 -3.56 24.34 5.87
CA LEU A 503 -3.92 24.08 7.26
C LEU A 503 -2.72 24.38 8.16
N ILE A 504 -2.91 25.16 9.21
CA ILE A 504 -1.86 25.56 10.16
C ILE A 504 -2.22 24.99 11.53
N SER A 505 -1.47 24.00 12.03
CA SER A 505 -1.69 23.44 13.37
C SER A 505 -0.87 24.21 14.39
N VAL A 506 -1.50 24.57 15.52
CA VAL A 506 -0.89 25.34 16.61
C VAL A 506 -1.15 24.63 17.93
N GLU A 507 -0.09 24.12 18.55
CA GLU A 507 -0.11 23.44 19.85
C GLU A 507 0.80 24.17 20.85
N ASN A 508 0.77 23.77 22.13
CA ASN A 508 1.67 24.25 23.19
C ASN A 508 1.63 25.78 23.46
N ALA A 509 0.60 26.49 22.98
CA ALA A 509 0.56 27.94 22.98
C ALA A 509 0.63 28.57 24.39
N ALA A 510 -0.05 27.97 25.38
CA ALA A 510 0.00 28.44 26.77
C ALA A 510 1.41 28.33 27.36
N TYR A 511 2.07 27.19 27.17
CA TYR A 511 3.45 26.97 27.60
C TYR A 511 4.43 27.97 26.95
N LEU A 512 4.31 28.16 25.62
CA LEU A 512 5.16 29.10 24.88
C LEU A 512 5.00 30.54 25.39
N ARG A 513 3.77 30.99 25.67
CA ARG A 513 3.49 32.33 26.21
C ARG A 513 4.02 32.53 27.64
N GLU A 514 3.79 31.57 28.55
CA GLU A 514 4.19 31.72 29.96
C GLU A 514 5.67 31.45 30.22
N LYS A 515 6.22 30.38 29.64
CA LYS A 515 7.53 29.85 30.03
C LYS A 515 8.64 30.28 29.07
N GLN A 516 8.31 30.56 27.81
CA GLN A 516 9.29 30.97 26.79
C GLN A 516 9.15 32.42 26.33
N GLY A 517 8.04 33.09 26.63
CA GLY A 517 7.75 34.45 26.15
C GLY A 517 7.50 34.53 24.64
N LEU A 518 7.09 33.41 24.03
CA LEU A 518 6.86 33.26 22.60
C LEU A 518 5.35 33.18 22.31
N ASP A 519 4.83 34.14 21.54
CA ASP A 519 3.42 34.16 21.15
C ASP A 519 3.22 33.54 19.76
N VAL A 520 3.02 32.22 19.72
CA VAL A 520 2.82 31.47 18.48
C VAL A 520 1.58 31.94 17.69
N VAL A 521 0.48 32.28 18.37
CA VAL A 521 -0.75 32.79 17.72
C VAL A 521 -0.44 34.08 16.97
N LYS A 522 0.21 35.03 17.65
CA LYS A 522 0.63 36.30 17.05
C LYS A 522 1.64 36.08 15.91
N ALA A 523 2.63 35.20 16.10
CA ALA A 523 3.63 34.91 15.07
C ALA A 523 3.01 34.33 13.78
N VAL A 524 2.03 33.43 13.92
CA VAL A 524 1.27 32.87 12.79
C VAL A 524 0.42 33.94 12.11
N LEU A 525 -0.34 34.75 12.87
CA LEU A 525 -1.17 35.84 12.35
C LEU A 525 -0.33 36.90 11.60
N ASP A 526 0.79 37.32 12.17
CA ASP A 526 1.73 38.26 11.55
C ASP A 526 2.29 37.69 10.23
N THR A 527 2.62 36.39 10.20
CA THR A 527 3.21 35.74 9.03
C THR A 527 2.17 35.55 7.91
N LEU A 528 0.95 35.10 8.22
CA LEU A 528 -0.17 35.02 7.28
C LEU A 528 -0.51 36.40 6.69
N THR A 529 -0.52 37.44 7.52
CA THR A 529 -0.76 38.83 7.08
C THR A 529 0.33 39.31 6.13
N LYS A 530 1.62 39.10 6.46
CA LYS A 530 2.76 39.46 5.60
C LYS A 530 2.75 38.69 4.26
N ALA A 531 2.35 37.42 4.28
CA ALA A 531 2.20 36.60 3.07
C ALA A 531 0.97 36.99 2.21
N GLY A 532 0.06 37.82 2.74
CA GLY A 532 -1.12 38.35 2.03
C GLY A 532 -2.36 37.44 2.11
N TYR A 533 -2.46 36.59 3.13
CA TYR A 533 -3.60 35.70 3.37
C TYR A 533 -4.76 36.36 4.15
N SER A 534 -4.55 37.56 4.69
CA SER A 534 -5.54 38.26 5.54
C SER A 534 -6.73 38.88 4.79
N ASN A 535 -6.68 39.01 3.46
CA ASN A 535 -7.74 39.60 2.65
C ASN A 535 -8.21 38.64 1.55
N ALA A 536 -9.51 38.33 1.53
CA ALA A 536 -10.17 37.49 0.51
C ALA A 536 -10.13 38.09 -0.91
N THR A 537 -9.73 39.36 -1.05
CA THR A 537 -9.52 40.02 -2.35
C THR A 537 -8.11 39.81 -2.92
N THR A 538 -7.14 39.34 -2.12
CA THR A 538 -5.73 39.17 -2.54
C THR A 538 -5.27 37.71 -2.63
N THR A 539 -6.00 36.76 -2.04
CA THR A 539 -5.78 35.33 -2.24
C THR A 539 -7.11 34.59 -2.30
N THR A 540 -7.21 33.61 -3.20
CA THR A 540 -8.33 32.66 -3.26
C THR A 540 -8.09 31.40 -2.42
N LYS A 541 -6.91 31.28 -1.79
CA LYS A 541 -6.53 30.13 -0.97
C LYS A 541 -7.24 30.19 0.39
N LYS A 542 -7.89 29.09 0.76
CA LYS A 542 -8.45 28.85 2.10
C LYS A 542 -7.32 28.79 3.14
N VAL A 543 -7.57 29.31 4.34
CA VAL A 543 -6.72 29.10 5.52
C VAL A 543 -7.56 28.42 6.58
N MET A 544 -7.06 27.29 7.07
CA MET A 544 -7.62 26.53 8.19
C MET A 544 -6.62 26.59 9.35
N ILE A 545 -7.08 26.87 10.55
CA ILE A 545 -6.29 26.85 11.79
C ILE A 545 -6.74 25.65 12.61
N GLN A 546 -5.83 24.72 12.87
CA GLN A 546 -6.09 23.53 13.67
C GLN A 546 -5.45 23.67 15.06
N SER A 547 -6.13 23.16 16.08
CA SER A 547 -5.54 22.98 17.41
C SER A 547 -6.30 21.89 18.19
N THR A 548 -5.60 21.21 19.09
CA THR A 548 -6.24 20.44 20.17
C THR A 548 -6.84 21.35 21.24
N ASN A 549 -6.44 22.63 21.29
CA ASN A 549 -6.87 23.58 22.31
C ASN A 549 -7.98 24.54 21.82
N SER A 550 -9.15 24.49 22.46
CA SER A 550 -10.28 25.38 22.19
C SER A 550 -9.91 26.86 22.45
N SER A 551 -9.09 27.11 23.47
CA SER A 551 -8.56 28.43 23.83
C SER A 551 -7.72 29.08 22.72
N VAL A 552 -6.97 28.29 21.94
CA VAL A 552 -6.18 28.74 20.78
C VAL A 552 -7.10 29.15 19.64
N LEU A 553 -8.08 28.31 19.29
CA LEU A 553 -9.04 28.59 18.21
C LEU A 553 -9.87 29.85 18.51
N VAL A 554 -10.28 30.05 19.76
CA VAL A 554 -10.96 31.27 20.22
C VAL A 554 -10.10 32.52 20.01
N ASP A 555 -8.79 32.46 20.26
CA ASP A 555 -7.89 33.61 20.07
C ASP A 555 -7.72 33.95 18.58
N PHE A 556 -7.52 32.95 17.72
CA PHE A 556 -7.51 33.13 16.27
C PHE A 556 -8.84 33.69 15.73
N LYS A 557 -9.99 33.20 16.21
CA LYS A 557 -11.34 33.62 15.76
C LYS A 557 -11.68 35.06 16.16
N LYS A 558 -11.07 35.59 17.23
CA LYS A 558 -11.17 37.01 17.62
C LYS A 558 -10.37 37.95 16.71
N GLN A 559 -9.27 37.46 16.14
CA GLN A 559 -8.28 38.27 15.42
C GLN A 559 -8.30 38.07 13.90
N SER A 560 -9.05 37.10 13.38
CA SER A 560 -9.06 36.72 11.96
C SER A 560 -10.43 36.23 11.49
N ARG A 561 -10.53 35.85 10.20
CA ARG A 561 -11.68 35.18 9.59
C ARG A 561 -11.31 33.83 8.97
N TYR A 562 -10.23 33.21 9.47
CA TYR A 562 -9.81 31.89 9.02
C TYR A 562 -10.76 30.82 9.54
N GLU A 563 -10.87 29.70 8.81
CA GLU A 563 -11.65 28.57 9.28
C GLU A 563 -10.92 27.93 10.47
N THR A 564 -11.67 27.56 11.50
CA THR A 564 -11.15 26.98 12.75
C THR A 564 -11.50 25.50 12.83
N VAL A 565 -10.52 24.65 13.14
CA VAL A 565 -10.64 23.19 13.09
C VAL A 565 -10.24 22.63 14.44
N TYR A 566 -11.18 22.01 15.16
CA TYR A 566 -10.89 21.39 16.45
C TYR A 566 -10.43 19.95 16.28
N GLN A 567 -9.27 19.60 16.84
CA GLN A 567 -8.74 18.25 16.81
C GLN A 567 -9.07 17.54 18.12
N VAL A 568 -9.93 16.53 18.06
CA VAL A 568 -10.17 15.64 19.21
C VAL A 568 -8.97 14.70 19.31
N GLU A 569 -8.14 14.91 20.34
CA GLU A 569 -6.91 14.13 20.49
C GLU A 569 -7.21 12.66 20.83
N GLU A 570 -8.16 12.38 21.71
CA GLU A 570 -8.45 11.01 22.15
C GLU A 570 -9.27 10.17 21.14
N THR A 571 -9.15 8.85 21.26
CA THR A 571 -10.05 7.92 20.55
C THR A 571 -11.37 7.85 21.31
N ILE A 572 -12.48 8.23 20.67
CA ILE A 572 -13.80 8.33 21.30
C ILE A 572 -14.82 7.45 20.57
N ARG A 573 -15.82 6.90 21.28
CA ARG A 573 -16.92 6.15 20.64
C ARG A 573 -18.11 7.01 20.25
N ASP A 574 -18.28 8.15 20.92
CA ASP A 574 -19.42 9.05 20.81
C ASP A 574 -19.08 10.42 21.42
N ILE A 575 -19.91 11.43 21.18
CA ILE A 575 -19.77 12.79 21.69
C ILE A 575 -21.15 13.34 22.09
N LEU A 576 -21.24 14.07 23.20
CA LEU A 576 -22.50 14.66 23.65
C LEU A 576 -22.93 15.85 22.77
N ASP A 577 -24.23 15.99 22.51
CA ASP A 577 -24.79 17.10 21.72
C ASP A 577 -24.44 18.48 22.31
N SER A 578 -24.32 18.57 23.62
CA SER A 578 -23.89 19.77 24.36
C SER A 578 -22.42 20.11 24.05
N ALA A 579 -21.53 19.11 24.10
CA ALA A 579 -20.14 19.27 23.70
C ALA A 579 -19.99 19.71 22.23
N ILE A 580 -20.82 19.17 21.32
CA ILE A 580 -20.85 19.62 19.92
C ILE A 580 -21.29 21.09 19.82
N GLN A 581 -22.32 21.51 20.57
CA GLN A 581 -22.77 22.90 20.60
C GLN A 581 -21.69 23.85 21.13
N ASP A 582 -20.87 23.39 22.07
CA ASP A 582 -19.76 24.16 22.61
C ASP A 582 -18.59 24.25 21.61
N ILE A 583 -18.24 23.15 20.93
CA ILE A 583 -17.29 23.14 19.80
C ILE A 583 -17.69 24.15 18.73
N LYS A 584 -18.97 24.19 18.33
CA LYS A 584 -19.49 25.13 17.32
C LYS A 584 -19.31 26.61 17.65
N LYS A 585 -19.06 26.97 18.92
CA LYS A 585 -18.78 28.38 19.30
C LYS A 585 -17.43 28.85 18.74
N PHE A 586 -16.45 27.95 18.66
CA PHE A 586 -15.06 28.29 18.35
C PHE A 586 -14.47 27.54 17.15
N ALA A 587 -15.08 26.45 16.68
CA ALA A 587 -14.64 25.67 15.52
C ALA A 587 -15.75 25.56 14.46
N ASP A 588 -15.31 25.44 13.21
CA ASP A 588 -16.13 25.32 12.01
C ASP A 588 -16.07 23.90 11.42
N ALA A 589 -15.05 23.10 11.77
CA ALA A 589 -14.87 21.68 11.43
C ALA A 589 -14.15 20.91 12.54
N VAL A 590 -14.15 19.56 12.48
CA VAL A 590 -13.54 18.68 13.49
C VAL A 590 -12.62 17.64 12.85
N VAL A 591 -11.48 17.34 13.50
CA VAL A 591 -10.59 16.21 13.19
C VAL A 591 -10.76 15.13 14.25
N VAL A 592 -10.88 13.86 13.83
CA VAL A 592 -10.95 12.68 14.71
C VAL A 592 -10.00 11.55 14.24
N ARG A 593 -9.62 10.65 15.14
CA ARG A 593 -8.82 9.46 14.81
C ARG A 593 -9.63 8.39 14.06
N LYS A 594 -8.99 7.60 13.18
CA LYS A 594 -9.59 6.44 12.47
C LYS A 594 -10.37 5.51 13.42
N ASN A 595 -9.77 5.17 14.57
CA ASN A 595 -10.35 4.27 15.57
C ASN A 595 -11.62 4.84 16.26
N SER A 596 -11.88 6.15 16.14
CA SER A 596 -13.13 6.77 16.59
C SER A 596 -14.28 6.60 15.58
N VAL A 597 -13.97 6.17 14.34
CA VAL A 597 -14.93 5.86 13.27
C VAL A 597 -15.15 4.35 13.17
N PHE A 598 -14.06 3.58 13.03
CA PHE A 598 -14.07 2.12 13.07
C PHE A 598 -13.21 1.64 14.25
N PRO A 599 -13.81 1.32 15.41
CA PRO A 599 -13.07 0.77 16.54
C PRO A 599 -12.41 -0.56 16.18
N VAL A 600 -11.25 -0.81 16.77
CA VAL A 600 -10.35 -1.92 16.42
C VAL A 600 -10.00 -2.71 17.68
N SER A 601 -9.96 -4.05 17.59
CA SER A 601 -9.38 -4.93 18.59
C SER A 601 -8.55 -6.02 17.89
N GLU A 602 -7.33 -6.28 18.37
CA GLU A 602 -6.34 -7.19 17.75
C GLU A 602 -6.21 -7.04 16.21
N SER A 603 -6.23 -5.79 15.72
CA SER A 603 -6.18 -5.43 14.30
C SER A 603 -7.40 -5.84 13.45
N PHE A 604 -8.55 -6.11 14.07
CA PHE A 604 -9.85 -6.30 13.40
C PHE A 604 -10.85 -5.21 13.77
N THR A 605 -11.71 -4.80 12.85
CA THR A 605 -12.79 -3.86 13.14
C THR A 605 -13.85 -4.54 14.02
N THR A 606 -14.29 -3.86 15.08
CA THR A 606 -15.34 -4.37 15.99
C THR A 606 -16.71 -3.73 15.72
N GLY A 607 -16.75 -2.70 14.86
CA GLY A 607 -17.98 -2.02 14.45
C GLY A 607 -17.69 -0.70 13.74
N GLN A 608 -18.73 0.11 13.55
CA GLN A 608 -18.67 1.50 13.09
C GLN A 608 -19.43 2.37 14.09
N THR A 609 -18.89 3.53 14.45
CA THR A 609 -19.56 4.47 15.35
C THR A 609 -20.50 5.40 14.59
N ASN A 610 -21.45 6.02 15.32
CA ASN A 610 -22.31 7.08 14.76
C ASN A 610 -21.67 8.47 14.86
N LEU A 611 -20.38 8.57 15.20
CA LEU A 611 -19.68 9.83 15.51
C LEU A 611 -19.72 10.82 14.33
N VAL A 612 -19.40 10.33 13.13
CA VAL A 612 -19.36 11.15 11.90
C VAL A 612 -20.75 11.70 11.59
N GLU A 613 -21.78 10.84 11.58
CA GLU A 613 -23.17 11.23 11.35
C GLU A 613 -23.63 12.27 12.38
N ARG A 614 -23.29 12.06 13.66
CA ARG A 614 -23.68 12.96 14.75
C ARG A 614 -23.09 14.35 14.60
N LEU A 615 -21.79 14.45 14.30
CA LEU A 615 -21.11 15.73 14.04
C LEU A 615 -21.71 16.43 12.80
N GLN A 616 -22.01 15.68 11.74
CA GLN A 616 -22.58 16.23 10.49
C GLN A 616 -24.04 16.70 10.66
N ARG A 617 -24.86 16.09 11.51
CA ARG A 617 -26.19 16.61 11.89
C ARG A 617 -26.12 18.03 12.48
N PHE A 618 -25.00 18.36 13.13
CA PHE A 618 -24.70 19.70 13.64
C PHE A 618 -24.00 20.61 12.62
N GLN A 619 -23.87 20.20 11.36
CA GLN A 619 -23.20 20.92 10.26
C GLN A 619 -21.69 21.15 10.49
N LEU A 620 -21.02 20.29 11.25
CA LEU A 620 -19.55 20.26 11.34
C LEU A 620 -19.01 19.25 10.31
N PRO A 621 -18.17 19.67 9.34
CA PRO A 621 -17.40 18.75 8.52
C PRO A 621 -16.43 17.94 9.40
N VAL A 622 -16.30 16.66 9.08
CA VAL A 622 -15.43 15.73 9.80
C VAL A 622 -14.26 15.30 8.92
N TYR A 623 -13.07 15.58 9.38
CA TYR A 623 -11.81 15.10 8.80
C TYR A 623 -11.26 13.96 9.66
N VAL A 624 -10.66 12.95 9.04
CA VAL A 624 -10.14 11.78 9.77
C VAL A 624 -8.64 11.63 9.56
N GLU A 625 -7.91 11.36 10.64
CA GLU A 625 -6.48 11.06 10.63
C GLU A 625 -6.15 9.73 11.35
N LEU A 626 -5.04 9.05 11.06
CA LEU A 626 -4.03 9.34 10.05
C LEU A 626 -4.03 8.20 9.03
N PHE A 627 -4.26 8.52 7.75
CA PHE A 627 -4.19 7.53 6.67
C PHE A 627 -2.75 7.31 6.22
N ARG A 628 -2.44 6.04 5.98
CA ARG A 628 -1.10 5.51 5.71
C ARG A 628 -1.21 4.38 4.68
N ASN A 629 -0.13 4.15 3.92
CA ASN A 629 -0.09 3.10 2.92
C ASN A 629 0.48 1.80 3.48
N GLU A 630 1.39 1.87 4.47
CA GLU A 630 2.02 0.70 5.08
C GLU A 630 0.97 -0.34 5.52
N PHE A 631 1.12 -1.58 5.05
CA PHE A 631 0.10 -2.65 5.15
C PHE A 631 -0.27 -3.08 6.59
N VAL A 632 0.53 -2.66 7.57
CA VAL A 632 0.33 -2.86 9.01
C VAL A 632 -0.42 -1.70 9.69
N SER A 633 -0.75 -0.65 8.94
CA SER A 633 -1.38 0.57 9.45
C SER A 633 -2.92 0.55 9.38
N GLN A 634 -3.49 -0.46 8.71
CA GLN A 634 -4.92 -0.67 8.56
C GLN A 634 -5.31 -2.03 9.20
N PRO A 635 -6.46 -2.12 9.89
CA PRO A 635 -7.08 -3.40 10.25
C PRO A 635 -7.22 -4.38 9.08
N TRP A 636 -7.21 -5.68 9.38
CA TRP A 636 -7.32 -6.77 8.38
C TRP A 636 -8.58 -6.69 7.52
N ASP A 637 -9.68 -6.12 8.05
CA ASP A 637 -10.92 -5.87 7.32
C ASP A 637 -10.73 -4.99 6.08
N PHE A 638 -9.73 -4.09 6.09
CA PHE A 638 -9.34 -3.27 4.93
C PHE A 638 -8.34 -3.96 3.99
N LEU A 639 -8.07 -5.25 4.20
CA LEU A 639 -7.36 -6.13 3.27
C LEU A 639 -5.94 -5.63 2.92
N SER A 640 -5.29 -4.94 3.86
CA SER A 640 -3.99 -4.27 3.67
C SER A 640 -3.96 -3.30 2.49
N ASP A 641 -5.11 -2.74 2.08
CA ASP A 641 -5.23 -1.77 0.98
C ASP A 641 -5.73 -0.42 1.51
N ALA A 642 -4.85 0.57 1.53
CA ALA A 642 -5.20 1.93 1.93
C ALA A 642 -6.35 2.54 1.09
N THR A 643 -6.55 2.09 -0.15
CA THR A 643 -7.67 2.51 -0.99
C THR A 643 -9.00 1.96 -0.46
N VAL A 644 -9.01 0.74 0.09
CA VAL A 644 -10.18 0.12 0.73
C VAL A 644 -10.50 0.79 2.06
N GLU A 645 -9.47 1.14 2.85
CA GLU A 645 -9.64 1.92 4.07
C GLU A 645 -10.27 3.29 3.78
N ILE A 646 -9.71 4.05 2.81
CA ILE A 646 -10.25 5.34 2.38
C ILE A 646 -11.69 5.18 1.85
N ASN A 647 -11.96 4.18 1.01
CA ASN A 647 -13.31 3.94 0.50
C ASN A 647 -14.33 3.69 1.61
N SER A 648 -13.95 2.92 2.62
CA SER A 648 -14.84 2.58 3.74
C SER A 648 -15.14 3.78 4.63
N HIS A 649 -14.16 4.66 4.86
CA HIS A 649 -14.40 5.91 5.57
C HIS A 649 -15.21 6.92 4.75
N VAL A 650 -14.92 7.10 3.46
CA VAL A 650 -15.62 8.09 2.61
C VAL A 650 -17.03 7.62 2.24
N THR A 651 -17.17 6.41 1.70
CA THR A 651 -18.45 5.89 1.20
C THR A 651 -19.29 5.21 2.30
N GLY A 652 -18.65 4.62 3.32
CA GLY A 652 -19.35 3.94 4.43
C GLY A 652 -19.66 4.85 5.63
N ALA A 653 -18.66 5.62 6.11
CA ALA A 653 -18.84 6.53 7.25
C ALA A 653 -19.20 7.97 6.84
N GLY A 654 -19.04 8.35 5.56
CA GLY A 654 -19.46 9.66 5.04
C GLY A 654 -18.51 10.83 5.35
N ILE A 655 -17.22 10.58 5.61
CA ILE A 655 -16.28 11.64 6.04
C ILE A 655 -16.06 12.73 4.98
N ASN A 656 -15.75 13.95 5.41
CA ASN A 656 -15.56 15.12 4.52
C ASN A 656 -14.10 15.32 4.08
N GLY A 657 -13.14 14.61 4.68
CA GLY A 657 -11.74 14.73 4.32
C GLY A 657 -10.81 13.73 5.02
N THR A 658 -9.72 13.37 4.36
CA THR A 658 -8.65 12.52 4.91
C THR A 658 -7.42 13.37 5.18
N ILE A 659 -6.82 13.21 6.36
CA ILE A 659 -5.45 13.65 6.64
C ILE A 659 -4.52 12.45 6.42
N THR A 660 -3.56 12.55 5.50
CA THR A 660 -2.75 11.43 5.02
C THR A 660 -1.27 11.77 4.83
N GLU A 661 -0.39 10.81 5.14
CA GLU A 661 1.05 10.89 4.82
C GLU A 661 1.34 10.59 3.33
N PHE A 662 0.36 10.05 2.59
CA PHE A 662 0.45 9.64 1.19
C PHE A 662 -0.68 10.28 0.34
N PRO A 663 -0.55 11.57 -0.04
CA PRO A 663 -1.62 12.28 -0.75
C PRO A 663 -2.00 11.65 -2.10
N LEU A 664 -1.08 10.96 -2.77
CA LEU A 664 -1.32 10.32 -4.07
C LEU A 664 -2.44 9.28 -4.00
N THR A 665 -2.47 8.46 -2.95
CA THR A 665 -3.44 7.37 -2.80
C THR A 665 -4.86 7.92 -2.63
N ALA A 666 -5.03 8.95 -1.79
CA ALA A 666 -6.31 9.63 -1.58
C ALA A 666 -6.75 10.48 -2.79
N ALA A 667 -5.82 11.19 -3.43
CA ALA A 667 -6.10 11.97 -4.65
C ALA A 667 -6.46 11.08 -5.85
N ARG A 668 -5.85 9.89 -5.96
CA ARG A 668 -6.21 8.88 -6.95
C ARG A 668 -7.59 8.28 -6.64
N TYR A 669 -7.88 7.93 -5.38
CA TYR A 669 -9.21 7.48 -4.95
C TYR A 669 -10.30 8.47 -5.38
N LYS A 670 -10.11 9.77 -5.14
CA LYS A 670 -11.06 10.84 -5.49
C LYS A 670 -11.44 10.91 -6.98
N ARG A 671 -10.59 10.42 -7.88
CA ARG A 671 -10.77 10.48 -9.34
C ARG A 671 -11.28 9.16 -9.95
N ASN A 672 -11.48 8.10 -9.14
CA ASN A 672 -11.76 6.77 -9.68
C ASN A 672 -13.15 6.65 -10.33
N LYS A 673 -13.22 5.94 -11.47
CA LYS A 673 -14.40 5.89 -12.35
C LYS A 673 -15.53 5.00 -11.85
N CYS A 674 -15.43 4.47 -10.63
CA CYS A 674 -16.48 3.66 -10.02
C CYS A 674 -17.39 4.45 -9.08
N LEU A 675 -16.92 5.57 -8.50
CA LEU A 675 -17.70 6.38 -7.55
C LEU A 675 -18.97 7.01 -8.14
N THR A 676 -18.99 7.28 -9.45
CA THR A 676 -20.17 7.83 -10.15
C THR A 676 -21.05 6.75 -10.79
N ARG A 677 -20.77 5.46 -10.57
CA ARG A 677 -21.64 4.38 -11.02
C ARG A 677 -22.85 4.27 -10.10
N LYS A 678 -24.03 4.08 -10.71
CA LYS A 678 -25.29 3.92 -9.96
C LYS A 678 -25.25 2.73 -9.00
N ASP A 679 -24.72 1.61 -9.49
CA ASP A 679 -24.51 0.39 -8.72
C ASP A 679 -23.00 0.26 -8.48
N LEU A 680 -22.56 0.41 -7.23
CA LEU A 680 -21.15 0.28 -6.86
C LEU A 680 -20.71 -1.18 -7.09
N PRO A 681 -19.56 -1.42 -7.74
CA PRO A 681 -19.04 -2.78 -7.86
C PRO A 681 -18.58 -3.30 -6.48
N PRO A 682 -18.50 -4.63 -6.28
CA PRO A 682 -18.24 -5.18 -4.95
C PRO A 682 -16.87 -4.78 -4.37
N TYR A 683 -15.84 -4.67 -5.21
CA TYR A 683 -14.51 -4.15 -4.86
C TYR A 683 -14.46 -2.65 -4.54
N MET A 684 -15.58 -1.93 -4.64
CA MET A 684 -15.75 -0.54 -4.19
C MET A 684 -16.91 -0.39 -3.17
N SER A 685 -17.45 -1.49 -2.68
CA SER A 685 -18.36 -1.45 -1.52
C SER A 685 -17.56 -1.17 -0.24
N PRO A 686 -18.09 -0.39 0.72
CA PRO A 686 -17.49 -0.28 2.05
C PRO A 686 -17.37 -1.66 2.70
N VAL A 687 -16.30 -1.88 3.46
CA VAL A 687 -16.14 -3.12 4.25
C VAL A 687 -17.29 -3.22 5.25
N GLN A 688 -17.76 -4.44 5.52
CA GLN A 688 -18.76 -4.66 6.56
C GLN A 688 -18.08 -4.59 7.92
N PRO A 689 -18.47 -3.67 8.82
CA PRO A 689 -17.85 -3.56 10.14
C PRO A 689 -18.08 -4.85 10.94
N ALA A 690 -17.03 -5.35 11.61
CA ALA A 690 -17.01 -6.68 12.25
C ALA A 690 -17.29 -7.86 11.29
N GLY A 691 -17.19 -7.65 9.97
CA GLY A 691 -17.43 -8.68 8.96
C GLY A 691 -16.49 -9.87 9.11
N LEU A 692 -15.20 -9.63 9.36
CA LEU A 692 -14.22 -10.71 9.56
C LEU A 692 -14.43 -11.46 10.88
N LEU A 693 -14.87 -10.77 11.94
CA LEU A 693 -15.20 -11.41 13.22
C LEU A 693 -16.33 -12.44 13.06
N SER A 694 -17.29 -12.20 12.15
CA SER A 694 -18.42 -13.09 11.91
C SER A 694 -18.05 -14.47 11.32
N ILE A 695 -16.86 -14.59 10.73
CA ILE A 695 -16.35 -15.84 10.14
C ILE A 695 -15.18 -16.45 10.94
N MET A 696 -14.82 -15.91 12.11
CA MET A 696 -13.80 -16.50 12.98
C MET A 696 -14.34 -17.65 13.82
N SER A 697 -13.48 -18.60 14.16
CA SER A 697 -13.77 -19.57 15.21
C SER A 697 -14.06 -18.83 16.53
N PRO A 698 -15.00 -19.29 17.38
CA PRO A 698 -15.27 -18.67 18.68
C PRO A 698 -14.04 -18.64 19.61
N THR A 699 -13.07 -19.52 19.39
CA THR A 699 -11.78 -19.58 20.09
C THR A 699 -10.71 -18.63 19.54
N SER A 700 -10.94 -18.01 18.39
CA SER A 700 -10.05 -17.03 17.75
C SER A 700 -10.56 -15.58 17.86
N LEU A 701 -11.73 -15.35 18.46
CA LEU A 701 -12.28 -14.00 18.58
C LEU A 701 -11.41 -13.14 19.51
N PRO A 702 -11.08 -11.89 19.12
CA PRO A 702 -10.39 -10.95 20.00
C PRO A 702 -11.13 -10.75 21.32
N PRO A 703 -10.41 -10.49 22.44
CA PRO A 703 -11.02 -10.23 23.72
C PRO A 703 -11.91 -8.98 23.66
N ALA A 704 -13.02 -9.00 24.40
CA ALA A 704 -13.89 -7.83 24.50
C ALA A 704 -13.18 -6.69 25.25
N GLU A 705 -12.77 -5.66 24.52
CA GLU A 705 -12.12 -4.47 25.08
C GLU A 705 -13.11 -3.54 25.79
N ALA A 706 -12.58 -2.72 26.71
CA ALA A 706 -13.36 -1.64 27.32
C ALA A 706 -13.75 -0.62 26.25
N PRO A 707 -15.01 -0.13 26.23
CA PRO A 707 -15.43 0.83 25.22
C PRO A 707 -14.70 2.17 25.40
N ASN A 708 -14.25 2.75 24.28
CA ASN A 708 -13.65 4.09 24.25
C ASN A 708 -14.53 5.15 24.96
N PRO A 709 -13.94 6.23 25.50
CA PRO A 709 -14.68 7.29 26.17
C PRO A 709 -15.77 7.94 25.29
N VAL A 710 -16.71 8.60 25.96
CA VAL A 710 -17.69 9.50 25.33
C VAL A 710 -17.24 10.91 25.63
N PHE A 711 -17.05 11.73 24.59
CA PHE A 711 -16.56 13.08 24.71
C PHE A 711 -17.64 14.03 25.24
N THR A 712 -17.32 14.84 26.24
CA THR A 712 -18.26 15.64 27.04
C THR A 712 -17.91 17.13 27.07
N ASP A 713 -18.79 17.94 27.66
CA ASP A 713 -18.58 19.39 27.85
C ASP A 713 -17.32 19.72 28.67
N ALA A 714 -16.93 18.81 29.58
CA ALA A 714 -15.72 18.98 30.39
C ALA A 714 -14.45 18.90 29.52
N ASP A 715 -14.48 18.08 28.48
CA ASP A 715 -13.34 17.83 27.58
C ASP A 715 -13.17 18.97 26.54
N VAL A 716 -14.21 19.79 26.36
CA VAL A 716 -14.18 21.02 25.54
C VAL A 716 -13.67 22.25 26.33
N THR A 717 -13.87 22.24 27.66
CA THR A 717 -13.78 23.44 28.50
C THR A 717 -12.34 23.69 28.97
N GLU A 718 -11.70 24.70 28.37
CA GLU A 718 -10.33 25.10 28.71
C GLU A 718 -10.25 26.47 29.41
N PRO A 719 -9.20 26.73 30.21
CA PRO A 719 -8.86 28.08 30.62
C PRO A 719 -8.48 28.96 29.41
N PRO A 720 -8.71 30.28 29.47
CA PRO A 720 -8.27 31.19 28.42
C PRO A 720 -6.74 31.21 28.31
N LEU A 721 -6.21 31.42 27.10
CA LEU A 721 -4.76 31.50 26.91
C LEU A 721 -4.13 32.59 27.82
N PRO A 722 -3.01 32.28 28.48
CA PRO A 722 -2.31 33.20 29.37
C PRO A 722 -1.69 34.39 28.60
N PRO A 723 -1.42 35.52 29.29
CA PRO A 723 -0.65 36.62 28.71
C PRO A 723 0.81 36.21 28.46
N VAL A 724 1.46 36.86 27.50
CA VAL A 724 2.88 36.64 27.21
C VAL A 724 3.74 37.16 28.37
N ILE A 725 4.55 36.29 28.97
CA ILE A 725 5.49 36.66 30.03
C ILE A 725 6.86 36.92 29.39
N ALA A 726 7.34 38.16 29.48
CA ALA A 726 8.63 38.53 28.90
C ALA A 726 9.79 37.77 29.59
N LYS A 727 10.54 36.99 28.80
CA LYS A 727 11.73 36.27 29.28
C LYS A 727 12.81 37.28 29.64
N ALA A 728 13.31 37.23 30.88
CA ALA A 728 14.44 38.07 31.30
C ALA A 728 15.67 37.80 30.42
N PRO A 729 16.46 38.82 30.04
CA PRO A 729 17.60 38.63 29.14
C PRO A 729 18.64 37.72 29.80
N THR A 730 18.84 36.53 29.20
CA THR A 730 19.90 35.61 29.61
C THR A 730 21.26 36.23 29.33
N SER A 731 22.01 36.52 30.40
CA SER A 731 23.41 36.95 30.30
C SER A 731 24.24 35.89 29.59
N SER A 732 24.96 36.28 28.54
CA SER A 732 25.91 35.42 27.84
C SER A 732 26.89 34.77 28.85
N PRO A 733 27.20 33.47 28.74
CA PRO A 733 28.25 32.86 29.54
C PRO A 733 29.60 33.51 29.20
N GLY A 734 30.18 34.23 30.17
CA GLY A 734 31.58 34.65 30.09
C GLY A 734 32.52 33.43 30.11
N PRO A 735 33.78 33.58 29.70
CA PRO A 735 34.74 32.48 29.75
C PRO A 735 34.93 32.00 31.19
N LEU A 736 34.98 30.68 31.38
CA LEU A 736 35.11 30.01 32.68
C LEU A 736 36.32 30.54 33.46
N SER A 737 36.05 31.24 34.56
CA SER A 737 37.04 31.47 35.61
C SER A 737 37.20 30.21 36.46
N THR A 738 38.40 29.63 36.44
CA THR A 738 38.79 28.58 37.36
C THR A 738 38.94 29.15 38.78
N ASP A 739 37.99 28.82 39.66
CA ASP A 739 38.18 28.50 41.09
C ASP A 739 36.87 28.72 41.86
N GLU A 740 36.22 27.64 42.30
CA GLU A 740 35.73 27.56 43.69
C GLU A 740 35.46 26.11 44.11
N LYS A 741 35.59 25.86 45.43
CA LYS A 741 35.72 24.51 46.00
C LYS A 741 34.37 23.89 46.34
N SER A 742 34.18 22.62 45.97
CA SER A 742 33.03 21.82 46.42
C SER A 742 33.02 21.65 47.95
N PRO A 743 31.88 21.92 48.64
CA PRO A 743 31.68 21.49 50.02
C PRO A 743 31.52 19.97 50.11
N ASN A 744 32.21 19.36 51.07
CA ASN A 744 32.20 17.92 51.28
C ASN A 744 30.95 17.48 52.06
N GLY A 745 30.22 16.46 51.58
CA GLY A 745 28.94 16.03 52.15
C GLY A 745 28.60 14.56 51.92
N GLN A 746 29.18 13.67 52.74
CA GLN A 746 28.61 12.34 53.03
C GLN A 746 27.28 12.58 53.81
N THR A 747 26.22 11.77 53.80
CA THR A 747 25.99 10.32 53.58
C THR A 747 24.47 10.18 53.26
N ARG A 748 23.89 9.13 52.65
CA ARG A 748 24.23 7.70 52.47
C ARG A 748 23.77 7.21 51.09
N VAL A 749 24.23 6.02 50.68
CA VAL A 749 23.64 5.22 49.59
C VAL A 749 22.91 4.02 50.21
N THR A 750 21.60 3.90 49.99
CA THR A 750 20.86 2.65 50.23
C THR A 750 20.97 1.78 48.98
N LEU A 751 21.78 0.72 49.09
CA LEU A 751 22.02 -0.24 48.03
C LEU A 751 20.90 -1.29 48.00
N SER A 752 20.14 -1.38 46.91
CA SER A 752 19.19 -2.48 46.69
C SER A 752 18.96 -2.79 45.21
N LEU A 753 19.14 -4.07 44.87
CA LEU A 753 18.66 -4.75 43.65
C LEU A 753 19.31 -4.39 42.30
N LEU A 754 20.62 -4.63 42.18
CA LEU A 754 21.30 -4.93 40.90
C LEU A 754 22.28 -6.12 41.06
N LEU A 755 21.75 -7.29 41.43
CA LEU A 755 22.52 -8.53 41.64
C LEU A 755 21.70 -9.78 41.22
N SER A 756 21.34 -9.83 39.93
CA SER A 756 20.71 -11.01 39.32
C SER A 756 21.06 -11.22 37.83
N ALA A 757 21.38 -10.17 37.09
CA ALA A 757 21.68 -10.26 35.65
C ALA A 757 23.06 -10.85 35.29
N PHE A 758 24.07 -10.74 36.17
CA PHE A 758 25.45 -11.10 35.83
C PHE A 758 25.79 -12.60 35.99
N ALA A 759 24.95 -13.39 36.66
CA ALA A 759 25.22 -14.81 36.91
C ALA A 759 24.87 -15.73 35.72
N MET A 760 23.90 -15.34 34.87
CA MET A 760 23.47 -16.20 33.75
C MET A 760 24.39 -16.11 32.52
N VAL A 761 25.11 -15.00 32.33
CA VAL A 761 25.97 -14.80 31.16
C VAL A 761 27.23 -15.69 31.20
N LEU A 762 27.79 -15.99 32.38
CA LEU A 762 28.95 -16.89 32.49
C LEU A 762 28.60 -18.38 32.32
N ALA A 763 27.37 -18.78 32.61
CA ALA A 763 26.95 -20.18 32.44
C ALA A 763 26.79 -20.57 30.96
N SER A 764 26.41 -19.61 30.10
CA SER A 764 26.23 -19.82 28.66
C SER A 764 27.54 -19.89 27.86
N LEU A 765 28.66 -19.44 28.44
CA LEU A 765 29.99 -19.41 27.80
C LEU A 765 30.87 -20.63 28.15
N LEU A 766 30.32 -21.62 28.86
CA LEU A 766 30.99 -22.88 29.23
C LEU A 766 30.29 -24.13 28.64
N LEU A 767 29.35 -23.93 27.71
CA LEU A 767 28.59 -24.99 27.02
C LEU A 767 28.49 -24.76 25.50
N LEU A 768 29.54 -24.18 24.91
CA LEU A 768 29.79 -24.07 23.47
C LEU A 768 31.20 -24.54 23.15
#